data_AF-A0A962X7D1-F1
#
_entry.id   AF-A0A962X7D1-F1
#
_cell.length_a   1.000
_cell.length_b   1.000
_cell.length_c   1.000
_cell.angle_alpha   90.00
_cell.angle_beta   90.00
_cell.angle_gamma   90.00
#
_symmetry.space_group_name_H-M   'P 1'
#
loop_
_entity.id
_entity.type
_entity.pdbx_description
1 polymer ?
#
loop_
_entity_poly.entity_id
_entity_poly.type
_entity_poly.pdbx_seq_one_letter_code
_entity_poly.pdbx_strand_id
1 'polypeptide(L)'
;MAHGERHYGVVLLLVGVLTLWGCATGGNRRSTAAPEGLPVGTRIALPEDAKALGDVACEFYKSGSDEGLEQFEVRCPGWERPAGQVWRGNLPRPAAQWEERFLNQGALAKTVQTEADCGDPESTRILNEQPAYLRRCTSYNGGFPYLLIAAGVDNRAFILWGPAHLAPLFESFIQASLRGTAQETLPGSRSQLIALAEQAIAPEGRSIGLEDMGQFTALDELSTLYNSAKNHQRALELAQRALEIHERIKGANHPSGGYLAARIGRELSRLQPGAAEAMFQRAEPLVKASADASDWPELLVYWAWYALDRGEEARAEQYAQQSWELSQAAAARSQQGAMNPRIAHSLIGVGDVYVELGKLAEAEAAYSQALTIFDTVRGGDYHWVGQSHQRLAEVYRRRQAYGQARDHAQAAVELSRALFGEGRALAEALMTQAQVERSAGQPERALELWRETRRMLLSDPTALAQMQTQDVEGYLELLFELIDSNAAGDQSALLDEAFTVSQLGQTPAAGRAVTQVAARLAETDPEVRETARALQDALKARQDIQYELGVEQSRPFLERDTAKEEALKAKLRTAAEEYALREQQLQARFPRYGRLVTPTPLNAAEVAKLLRSNEALLRVLPGQRETWVFLVKADGTLRGAAVKVPAPQLTVEVERLRAGVNASSGRLPDFDLLLAYQLYQQLLGPLESALVGVEHLIVAPSGALLSLPPALLVRRPPDPGDYRQAAWLVRDMAFSLLPSVVALEQFRQVAGSSQARLPFIG
;
A
#
# COMPACT_ATOMS: atom_id res chain seq x y z
N MET A 1 -13.75 -54.98 5.08
CA MET A 1 -13.76 -56.42 5.43
C MET A 1 -12.49 -56.64 6.26
N ALA A 2 -12.52 -56.81 7.58
CA ALA A 2 -13.29 -57.77 8.34
C ALA A 2 -13.97 -57.19 9.60
N HIS A 3 -15.07 -57.85 9.94
CA HIS A 3 -15.94 -57.74 11.11
C HIS A 3 -15.20 -57.98 12.45
N GLY A 4 -15.73 -57.63 13.63
CA GLY A 4 -17.14 -57.41 13.92
C GLY A 4 -17.45 -56.97 15.35
N GLU A 5 -18.75 -56.75 15.49
CA GLU A 5 -19.54 -56.33 16.64
C GLU A 5 -19.41 -57.27 17.85
N ARG A 6 -19.72 -56.74 19.05
CA ARG A 6 -20.72 -57.36 19.94
C ARG A 6 -21.27 -56.41 21.00
N HIS A 7 -22.54 -56.64 21.27
CA HIS A 7 -23.52 -55.87 22.02
C HIS A 7 -23.55 -56.17 23.54
N TYR A 8 -24.02 -55.15 24.28
CA TYR A 8 -24.92 -55.12 25.45
C TYR A 8 -24.75 -56.06 26.66
N GLY A 9 -24.73 -55.44 27.86
CA GLY A 9 -25.67 -55.78 28.94
C GLY A 9 -25.13 -55.66 30.39
N VAL A 10 -25.40 -54.57 31.11
CA VAL A 10 -26.38 -54.34 32.22
C VAL A 10 -25.94 -54.81 33.64
N VAL A 11 -26.31 -54.00 34.67
CA VAL A 11 -26.63 -54.32 36.09
C VAL A 11 -25.48 -54.10 37.12
N LEU A 12 -25.45 -52.95 37.84
CA LEU A 12 -25.97 -52.68 39.23
C LEU A 12 -24.92 -53.03 40.33
N LEU A 13 -24.82 -52.44 41.53
CA LEU A 13 -25.41 -51.34 42.32
C LEU A 13 -24.61 -51.30 43.66
N LEU A 14 -24.77 -50.22 44.46
CA LEU A 14 -24.58 -50.09 45.93
C LEU A 14 -23.16 -49.92 46.50
N VAL A 15 -22.92 -49.25 47.64
CA VAL A 15 -23.50 -48.11 48.40
C VAL A 15 -22.42 -47.77 49.43
N GLY A 16 -22.29 -46.50 49.83
CA GLY A 16 -21.46 -46.12 50.98
C GLY A 16 -21.69 -44.68 51.40
N VAL A 17 -22.32 -44.50 52.56
CA VAL A 17 -22.93 -43.27 53.07
C VAL A 17 -22.13 -42.73 54.28
N LEU A 18 -22.02 -41.39 54.34
CA LEU A 18 -21.83 -40.46 55.48
C LEU A 18 -20.58 -40.55 56.37
N THR A 19 -19.91 -39.41 56.52
CA THR A 19 -19.92 -38.64 57.80
C THR A 19 -19.51 -37.18 57.57
N LEU A 20 -20.38 -36.26 58.02
CA LEU A 20 -20.07 -34.87 58.32
C LEU A 20 -19.47 -34.80 59.73
N TRP A 21 -18.50 -33.92 59.94
CA TRP A 21 -18.40 -33.01 61.09
C TRP A 21 -17.32 -31.96 60.81
N GLY A 22 -17.66 -30.69 61.04
CA GLY A 22 -16.78 -29.55 60.79
C GLY A 22 -15.91 -29.16 61.97
N CYS A 23 -14.98 -28.25 61.72
CA CYS A 23 -14.53 -27.24 62.67
C CYS A 23 -14.17 -25.97 61.87
N ALA A 24 -14.88 -24.89 62.18
CA ALA A 24 -14.63 -23.56 61.67
C ALA A 24 -13.45 -22.91 62.39
N THR A 25 -12.49 -22.34 61.63
CA THR A 25 -11.65 -21.24 62.10
C THR A 25 -11.23 -20.38 60.90
N GLY A 26 -11.24 -19.05 61.08
CA GLY A 26 -10.57 -18.09 60.20
C GLY A 26 -11.47 -17.45 59.13
N GLY A 27 -11.94 -16.23 59.41
CA GLY A 27 -12.77 -15.44 58.51
C GLY A 27 -12.14 -15.23 57.14
N ASN A 28 -12.74 -15.83 56.12
CA ASN A 28 -12.46 -15.50 54.74
C ASN A 28 -13.31 -14.27 54.39
N ARG A 29 -12.68 -13.11 54.16
CA ARG A 29 -13.33 -12.01 53.45
C ARG A 29 -13.88 -12.61 52.15
N ARG A 30 -15.21 -12.59 51.96
CA ARG A 30 -15.81 -12.92 50.67
C ARG A 30 -15.11 -12.04 49.64
N SER A 31 -14.47 -12.65 48.64
CA SER A 31 -13.80 -11.92 47.57
C SER A 31 -14.77 -10.91 46.95
N THR A 32 -14.43 -9.63 47.06
CA THR A 32 -15.14 -8.48 46.47
C THR A 32 -14.77 -8.30 44.99
N ALA A 33 -14.16 -9.29 44.33
CA ALA A 33 -13.69 -9.19 42.95
C ALA A 33 -14.45 -10.11 41.97
N ALA A 34 -14.68 -9.62 40.75
CA ALA A 34 -15.03 -10.46 39.61
C ALA A 34 -13.93 -11.53 39.36
N PRO A 35 -14.27 -12.73 38.84
CA PRO A 35 -13.29 -13.78 38.59
C PRO A 35 -12.17 -13.29 37.67
N GLU A 36 -10.93 -13.50 38.10
CA GLU A 36 -9.72 -13.27 37.30
C GLU A 36 -9.42 -14.51 36.44
N GLY A 37 -8.78 -14.31 35.28
CA GLY A 37 -8.46 -15.41 34.37
C GLY A 37 -9.58 -15.73 33.38
N LEU A 38 -10.31 -14.71 32.91
CA LEU A 38 -11.32 -14.89 31.86
C LEU A 38 -10.67 -15.43 30.56
N PRO A 39 -11.38 -16.23 29.74
CA PRO A 39 -10.89 -16.57 28.40
C PRO A 39 -10.73 -15.32 27.52
N VAL A 40 -9.76 -15.32 26.61
CA VAL A 40 -9.65 -14.31 25.54
C VAL A 40 -10.95 -14.33 24.71
N GLY A 41 -11.43 -13.16 24.32
CA GLY A 41 -12.72 -12.96 23.65
C GLY A 41 -13.91 -12.80 24.60
N THR A 42 -13.73 -12.96 25.91
CA THR A 42 -14.82 -12.75 26.87
C THR A 42 -15.26 -11.28 26.88
N ARG A 43 -16.57 -11.06 26.63
CA ARG A 43 -17.19 -9.74 26.75
C ARG A 43 -17.48 -9.41 28.21
N ILE A 44 -17.15 -8.20 28.64
CA ILE A 44 -17.61 -7.63 29.91
C ILE A 44 -18.87 -6.79 29.67
N ALA A 45 -19.96 -7.14 30.35
CA ALA A 45 -21.18 -6.36 30.34
C ALA A 45 -21.05 -5.18 31.32
N LEU A 46 -21.29 -3.98 30.82
CA LEU A 46 -21.44 -2.76 31.61
C LEU A 46 -22.94 -2.48 31.85
N PRO A 47 -23.31 -1.59 32.81
CA PRO A 47 -24.68 -1.10 32.95
C PRO A 47 -25.25 -0.58 31.63
N GLU A 48 -26.57 -0.70 31.43
CA GLU A 48 -27.23 -0.32 30.16
C GLU A 48 -27.08 1.18 29.82
N ASP A 49 -26.91 2.02 30.85
CA ASP A 49 -26.69 3.46 30.76
C ASP A 49 -25.20 3.85 30.64
N ALA A 50 -24.27 2.89 30.66
CA ALA A 50 -22.84 3.16 30.50
C ALA A 50 -22.51 3.56 29.05
N LYS A 51 -22.13 4.82 28.86
CA LYS A 51 -21.85 5.44 27.56
C LYS A 51 -20.56 6.25 27.60
N ALA A 52 -19.84 6.29 26.48
CA ALA A 52 -18.77 7.26 26.27
C ALA A 52 -19.36 8.68 26.15
N LEU A 53 -18.51 9.70 26.27
CA LEU A 53 -18.93 11.08 25.98
C LEU A 53 -19.47 11.16 24.53
N GLY A 54 -20.62 11.81 24.37
CA GLY A 54 -21.36 11.83 23.10
C GLY A 54 -22.40 10.71 22.96
N ASP A 55 -22.75 10.01 24.05
CA ASP A 55 -23.79 8.95 24.10
C ASP A 55 -23.49 7.72 23.22
N VAL A 56 -22.19 7.44 23.02
CA VAL A 56 -21.72 6.30 22.23
C VAL A 56 -21.59 5.07 23.13
N ALA A 57 -22.26 3.97 22.76
CA ALA A 57 -22.12 2.70 23.44
C ALA A 57 -20.90 1.94 22.90
N CYS A 58 -19.98 1.54 23.77
CA CYS A 58 -18.83 0.72 23.42
C CYS A 58 -18.82 -0.59 24.20
N GLU A 59 -18.14 -1.59 23.64
CA GLU A 59 -18.05 -2.93 24.21
C GLU A 59 -16.62 -3.28 24.60
N PHE A 60 -16.48 -4.06 25.67
CA PHE A 60 -15.18 -4.42 26.26
C PHE A 60 -14.93 -5.92 26.08
N TYR A 61 -13.83 -6.27 25.42
CA TYR A 61 -13.46 -7.65 25.12
C TYR A 61 -12.08 -7.96 25.67
N LYS A 62 -11.96 -9.07 26.42
CA LYS A 62 -10.64 -9.53 26.87
C LYS A 62 -9.77 -9.86 25.66
N SER A 63 -8.62 -9.23 25.53
CA SER A 63 -7.67 -9.46 24.44
C SER A 63 -6.43 -10.21 24.88
N GLY A 64 -6.03 -10.10 26.15
CA GLY A 64 -4.81 -10.74 26.62
C GLY A 64 -4.52 -10.53 28.09
N SER A 65 -3.25 -10.64 28.46
CA SER A 65 -2.76 -10.28 29.80
C SER A 65 -1.30 -9.85 29.68
N ASP A 66 -0.94 -8.76 30.35
CA ASP A 66 0.42 -8.21 30.35
C ASP A 66 0.79 -7.73 31.76
N GLU A 67 2.04 -7.93 32.16
CA GLU A 67 2.59 -7.57 33.48
C GLU A 67 1.70 -7.98 34.69
N GLY A 68 0.95 -9.08 34.56
CA GLY A 68 0.04 -9.59 35.61
C GLY A 68 -1.34 -8.92 35.65
N LEU A 69 -1.67 -8.08 34.67
CA LEU A 69 -2.98 -7.47 34.47
C LEU A 69 -3.71 -8.10 33.28
N GLU A 70 -5.02 -8.31 33.40
CA GLU A 70 -5.87 -8.67 32.27
C GLU A 70 -6.05 -7.45 31.36
N GLN A 71 -5.88 -7.63 30.05
CA GLN A 71 -6.04 -6.58 29.05
C GLN A 71 -7.36 -6.75 28.29
N PHE A 72 -8.02 -5.62 28.03
CA PHE A 72 -9.28 -5.54 27.30
C PHE A 72 -9.21 -4.47 26.22
N GLU A 73 -9.74 -4.80 25.05
CA GLU A 73 -9.99 -3.86 23.96
C GLU A 73 -11.35 -3.19 24.14
N VAL A 74 -11.40 -1.89 23.89
CA VAL A 74 -12.63 -1.10 23.84
C VAL A 74 -13.04 -0.93 22.38
N ARG A 75 -14.19 -1.48 22.00
CA ARG A 75 -14.72 -1.43 20.63
C ARG A 75 -15.88 -0.47 20.58
N CYS A 76 -15.75 0.59 19.77
CA CYS A 76 -16.75 1.64 19.64
C CYS A 76 -17.25 1.72 18.19
N PRO A 77 -18.53 2.09 17.97
CA PRO A 77 -19.04 2.45 16.66
C PRO A 77 -18.13 3.46 15.93
N GLY A 78 -17.97 3.29 14.61
CA GLY A 78 -17.12 4.15 13.80
C GLY A 78 -15.63 3.82 13.82
N TRP A 79 -15.20 2.79 14.57
CA TRP A 79 -13.81 2.34 14.62
C TRP A 79 -13.66 0.94 14.01
N GLU A 80 -12.71 0.78 13.08
CA GLU A 80 -12.35 -0.53 12.52
C GLU A 80 -11.37 -1.30 13.43
N ARG A 81 -10.65 -0.58 14.29
CA ARG A 81 -9.74 -1.10 15.33
C ARG A 81 -10.29 -0.77 16.72
N PRO A 82 -9.79 -1.38 17.81
CA PRO A 82 -10.13 -0.95 19.15
C PRO A 82 -9.90 0.56 19.32
N ALA A 83 -10.91 1.27 19.84
CA ALA A 83 -10.82 2.71 20.12
C ALA A 83 -9.87 3.01 21.28
N GLY A 84 -9.70 2.05 22.19
CA GLY A 84 -8.77 2.14 23.30
C GLY A 84 -8.57 0.80 23.97
N GLN A 85 -7.79 0.80 25.04
CA GLN A 85 -7.47 -0.37 25.84
C GLN A 85 -7.66 -0.07 27.32
N VAL A 86 -8.14 -1.06 28.06
CA VAL A 86 -8.18 -1.01 29.53
C VAL A 86 -7.56 -2.25 30.14
N TRP A 87 -6.94 -2.08 31.30
CA TRP A 87 -6.36 -3.18 32.06
C TRP A 87 -6.96 -3.24 33.44
N ARG A 88 -7.03 -4.45 34.01
CA ARG A 88 -7.36 -4.64 35.43
C ARG A 88 -6.58 -5.80 36.03
N GLY A 89 -6.34 -5.74 37.33
CA GLY A 89 -5.77 -6.87 38.07
C GLY A 89 -5.45 -6.50 39.51
N ASN A 90 -4.67 -7.34 40.17
CA ASN A 90 -4.18 -7.06 41.51
C ASN A 90 -3.21 -5.89 41.50
N LEU A 91 -3.19 -5.09 42.59
CA LEU A 91 -2.19 -4.03 42.73
C LEU A 91 -0.76 -4.59 42.63
N PRO A 92 0.09 -4.01 41.76
CA PRO A 92 1.49 -4.38 41.65
C PRO A 92 2.21 -4.23 42.99
N ARG A 93 3.17 -5.13 43.29
CA ARG A 93 4.03 -5.02 44.48
C ARG A 93 5.41 -4.49 44.11
N PRO A 94 5.99 -3.51 44.85
CA PRO A 94 5.38 -2.79 45.99
C PRO A 94 4.23 -1.89 45.52
N ALA A 95 3.21 -1.67 46.37
CA ALA A 95 2.05 -0.84 46.04
C ALA A 95 2.34 0.67 46.11
N ALA A 96 3.55 1.06 46.54
CA ALA A 96 3.97 2.45 46.50
C ALA A 96 4.38 2.85 45.07
N GLN A 97 3.88 4.00 44.60
CA GLN A 97 4.25 4.61 43.31
C GLN A 97 4.16 3.61 42.14
N TRP A 98 3.18 2.70 42.16
CA TRP A 98 3.01 1.74 41.08
C TRP A 98 2.44 2.43 39.83
N GLU A 99 1.61 3.45 40.02
CA GLU A 99 1.04 4.28 38.96
C GLU A 99 2.15 4.95 38.16
N GLU A 100 3.10 5.61 38.83
CA GLU A 100 4.24 6.26 38.17
C GLU A 100 5.09 5.26 37.38
N ARG A 101 5.29 4.04 37.90
CA ARG A 101 6.02 2.99 37.17
C ARG A 101 5.27 2.55 35.92
N PHE A 102 3.96 2.32 35.99
CA PHE A 102 3.18 1.92 34.81
C PHE A 102 3.00 3.04 33.78
N LEU A 103 2.91 4.30 34.23
CA LEU A 103 2.73 5.47 33.35
C LEU A 103 4.03 5.92 32.67
N ASN A 104 5.18 5.61 33.27
CA ASN A 104 6.48 6.10 32.80
C ASN A 104 7.47 4.99 32.39
N GLN A 105 7.22 3.73 32.78
CA GLN A 105 8.09 2.59 32.55
C GLN A 105 7.28 1.39 32.04
N GLY A 106 7.93 0.39 31.46
CA GLY A 106 7.27 -0.82 30.94
C GLY A 106 6.85 -0.74 29.47
N ALA A 107 6.16 -1.80 29.00
CA ALA A 107 5.78 -1.92 27.59
C ALA A 107 4.70 -0.90 27.18
N LEU A 108 3.67 -0.71 28.01
CA LEU A 108 2.57 0.22 27.76
C LEU A 108 3.06 1.67 27.61
N ALA A 109 3.91 2.14 28.53
CA ALA A 109 4.45 3.49 28.47
C ALA A 109 5.21 3.75 27.16
N LYS A 110 5.90 2.74 26.61
CA LYS A 110 6.58 2.83 25.32
C LYS A 110 5.59 2.92 24.17
N THR A 111 4.57 2.04 24.14
CA THR A 111 3.50 2.08 23.13
C THR A 111 2.80 3.45 23.10
N VAL A 112 2.44 3.99 24.26
CA VAL A 112 1.81 5.31 24.35
C VAL A 112 2.69 6.40 23.75
N GLN A 113 3.99 6.39 24.05
CA GLN A 113 4.93 7.39 23.54
C GLN A 113 5.17 7.28 22.02
N THR A 114 4.92 6.12 21.40
CA THR A 114 4.94 5.97 19.94
C THR A 114 3.66 6.47 19.26
N GLU A 115 2.55 6.54 19.99
CA GLU A 115 1.22 6.89 19.45
C GLU A 115 0.79 8.33 19.76
N ALA A 116 1.37 8.94 20.80
CA ALA A 116 1.00 10.28 21.25
C ALA A 116 2.13 11.02 21.98
N ASP A 117 2.04 12.35 21.96
CA ASP A 117 2.80 13.23 22.84
C ASP A 117 2.01 13.44 24.14
N CYS A 118 2.61 13.14 25.28
CA CYS A 118 1.95 13.15 26.57
C CYS A 118 2.66 14.10 27.55
N GLY A 119 1.88 14.96 28.21
CA GLY A 119 2.37 15.83 29.28
C GLY A 119 2.78 15.06 30.54
N ASP A 120 3.21 15.82 31.55
CA ASP A 120 3.59 15.26 32.86
C ASP A 120 2.40 14.58 33.56
N PRO A 121 2.65 13.55 34.40
CA PRO A 121 1.62 12.96 35.25
C PRO A 121 0.97 13.98 36.18
N GLU A 122 -0.35 14.03 36.19
CA GLU A 122 -1.15 14.86 37.10
C GLU A 122 -2.05 14.00 37.98
N SER A 123 -2.23 14.42 39.24
CA SER A 123 -3.19 13.79 40.15
C SER A 123 -4.62 14.21 39.79
N THR A 124 -5.52 13.24 39.74
CA THR A 124 -6.96 13.46 39.54
C THR A 124 -7.76 12.63 40.53
N ARG A 125 -9.09 12.72 40.43
CA ARG A 125 -10.02 11.87 41.17
C ARG A 125 -11.02 11.20 40.26
N ILE A 126 -11.28 9.93 40.54
CA ILE A 126 -12.30 9.11 39.89
C ILE A 126 -13.33 8.65 40.93
N LEU A 127 -14.51 8.21 40.49
CA LEU A 127 -15.47 7.44 41.31
C LEU A 127 -15.61 7.93 42.77
N ASN A 128 -16.29 9.06 43.00
CA ASN A 128 -16.44 9.66 44.35
C ASN A 128 -15.10 9.84 45.10
N GLU A 129 -14.22 10.68 44.53
CA GLU A 129 -13.01 11.18 45.19
C GLU A 129 -11.88 10.15 45.40
N GLN A 130 -11.92 8.99 44.75
CA GLN A 130 -10.80 8.04 44.77
C GLN A 130 -9.60 8.62 44.01
N PRO A 131 -8.38 8.54 44.55
CA PRO A 131 -7.19 9.07 43.91
C PRO A 131 -6.84 8.29 42.64
N ALA A 132 -6.49 9.01 41.58
CA ALA A 132 -5.95 8.44 40.36
C ALA A 132 -4.87 9.36 39.79
N TYR A 133 -4.04 8.82 38.91
CA TYR A 133 -3.04 9.57 38.17
C TYR A 133 -3.35 9.49 36.68
N LEU A 134 -3.18 10.61 35.96
CA LEU A 134 -3.36 10.61 34.52
C LEU A 134 -2.27 11.40 33.82
N ARG A 135 -2.09 11.12 32.52
CA ARG A 135 -1.38 11.98 31.57
C ARG A 135 -2.36 12.41 30.48
N ARG A 136 -2.31 13.69 30.14
CA ARG A 136 -2.99 14.22 28.96
C ARG A 136 -2.10 14.02 27.76
N CYS A 137 -2.66 13.42 26.72
CA CYS A 137 -1.93 13.07 25.53
C CYS A 137 -2.60 13.67 24.30
N THR A 138 -1.78 14.02 23.31
CA THR A 138 -2.21 14.43 21.98
C THR A 138 -1.74 13.36 21.00
N SER A 139 -2.69 12.62 20.40
CA SER A 139 -2.33 11.56 19.45
C SER A 139 -1.60 12.16 18.25
N TYR A 140 -0.54 11.51 17.80
CA TYR A 140 0.13 11.87 16.54
C TYR A 140 -0.80 11.68 15.33
N ASN A 141 -1.81 10.82 15.45
CA ASN A 141 -2.84 10.64 14.44
C ASN A 141 -3.96 11.69 14.62
N GLY A 142 -3.91 12.76 13.83
CA GLY A 142 -4.91 13.83 13.82
C GLY A 142 -4.83 14.84 14.98
N GLY A 143 -3.97 14.65 15.99
CA GLY A 143 -3.84 15.58 17.11
C GLY A 143 -5.04 15.59 18.06
N PHE A 144 -5.68 14.43 18.24
CA PHE A 144 -6.86 14.27 19.10
C PHE A 144 -6.49 14.03 20.57
N PRO A 145 -7.36 14.43 21.52
CA PRO A 145 -7.09 14.27 22.95
C PRO A 145 -7.25 12.82 23.40
N TYR A 146 -6.18 12.28 23.97
CA TYR A 146 -6.11 10.96 24.59
C TYR A 146 -5.79 11.09 26.08
N LEU A 147 -6.15 10.06 26.84
CA LEU A 147 -5.85 9.95 28.27
C LEU A 147 -5.13 8.63 28.52
N LEU A 148 -4.04 8.70 29.28
CA LEU A 148 -3.44 7.55 29.94
C LEU A 148 -3.70 7.68 31.44
N ILE A 149 -4.46 6.75 32.03
CA ILE A 149 -4.94 6.86 33.42
C ILE A 149 -4.58 5.59 34.17
N ALA A 150 -4.09 5.72 35.39
CA ALA A 150 -3.90 4.63 36.33
C ALA A 150 -4.64 4.93 37.66
N ALA A 151 -5.39 3.96 38.15
CA ALA A 151 -6.16 4.09 39.39
C ALA A 151 -6.11 2.82 40.24
N GLY A 152 -5.96 3.00 41.55
CA GLY A 152 -6.01 1.92 42.55
C GLY A 152 -7.33 1.94 43.31
N VAL A 153 -8.18 0.92 43.16
CA VAL A 153 -9.49 0.85 43.83
C VAL A 153 -9.66 -0.54 44.47
N ASP A 154 -10.01 -0.57 45.77
CA ASP A 154 -10.19 -1.81 46.56
C ASP A 154 -9.06 -2.85 46.37
N ASN A 155 -7.81 -2.41 46.49
CA ASN A 155 -6.61 -3.22 46.30
C ASN A 155 -6.40 -3.80 44.87
N ARG A 156 -7.04 -3.20 43.87
CA ARG A 156 -6.91 -3.55 42.45
C ARG A 156 -6.38 -2.38 41.62
N ALA A 157 -5.60 -2.69 40.60
CA ALA A 157 -5.11 -1.74 39.63
C ALA A 157 -6.03 -1.71 38.41
N PHE A 158 -6.31 -0.50 37.91
CA PHE A 158 -7.04 -0.24 36.67
C PHE A 158 -6.29 0.78 35.83
N ILE A 159 -6.20 0.53 34.53
CA ILE A 159 -5.50 1.41 33.59
C ILE A 159 -6.37 1.65 32.36
N LEU A 160 -6.38 2.88 31.83
CA LEU A 160 -7.00 3.25 30.55
C LEU A 160 -5.95 3.88 29.63
N TRP A 161 -5.93 3.46 28.37
CA TRP A 161 -5.29 4.16 27.25
C TRP A 161 -6.32 4.36 26.13
N GLY A 162 -6.62 5.59 25.76
CA GLY A 162 -7.51 5.87 24.62
C GLY A 162 -8.03 7.30 24.56
N PRO A 163 -8.94 7.60 23.61
CA PRO A 163 -9.59 8.90 23.48
C PRO A 163 -10.22 9.35 24.80
N ALA A 164 -10.16 10.65 25.08
CA ALA A 164 -10.73 11.24 26.29
C ALA A 164 -12.21 10.87 26.49
N HIS A 165 -12.96 10.62 25.41
CA HIS A 165 -14.35 10.17 25.42
C HIS A 165 -14.60 8.91 26.24
N LEU A 166 -13.61 8.04 26.40
CA LEU A 166 -13.73 6.77 27.12
C LEU A 166 -13.75 6.93 28.65
N ALA A 167 -13.50 8.13 29.18
CA ALA A 167 -13.45 8.39 30.62
C ALA A 167 -14.68 7.88 31.42
N PRO A 168 -15.95 8.13 31.02
CA PRO A 168 -17.10 7.61 31.77
C PRO A 168 -17.24 6.08 31.68
N LEU A 169 -16.86 5.49 30.55
CA LEU A 169 -16.86 4.04 30.37
C LEU A 169 -15.78 3.37 31.22
N PHE A 170 -14.63 4.02 31.40
CA PHE A 170 -13.59 3.52 32.29
C PHE A 170 -14.07 3.44 33.74
N GLU A 171 -14.77 4.47 34.23
CA GLU A 171 -15.39 4.43 35.57
C GLU A 171 -16.45 3.33 35.68
N SER A 172 -17.31 3.18 34.66
CA SER A 172 -18.30 2.10 34.60
C SER A 172 -17.65 0.71 34.58
N PHE A 173 -16.51 0.58 33.89
CA PHE A 173 -15.73 -0.65 33.81
C PHE A 173 -15.10 -1.02 35.16
N ILE A 174 -14.59 -0.03 35.91
CA ILE A 174 -14.11 -0.23 37.28
C ILE A 174 -15.26 -0.73 38.16
N GLN A 175 -16.41 -0.03 38.16
CA GLN A 175 -17.58 -0.42 38.95
C GLN A 175 -18.06 -1.84 38.64
N ALA A 176 -18.17 -2.21 37.36
CA ALA A 176 -18.57 -3.54 36.93
C ALA A 176 -17.54 -4.64 37.31
N SER A 177 -16.29 -4.25 37.56
CA SER A 177 -15.21 -5.15 37.96
C SER A 177 -15.13 -5.38 39.48
N LEU A 178 -15.83 -4.57 40.29
CA LEU A 178 -15.93 -4.70 41.74
C LEU A 178 -17.20 -5.50 42.15
N ARG A 179 -17.22 -6.07 43.35
CA ARG A 179 -18.35 -6.81 43.95
C ARG A 179 -18.54 -6.45 45.43
N GLY A 180 -19.76 -6.65 45.96
CA GLY A 180 -20.05 -6.48 47.39
C GLY A 180 -20.16 -5.01 47.81
N THR A 181 -19.80 -4.67 49.07
CA THR A 181 -19.95 -3.31 49.62
C THR A 181 -19.13 -2.24 48.87
N ALA A 182 -18.07 -2.65 48.14
CA ALA A 182 -17.29 -1.79 47.24
C ALA A 182 -18.07 -1.38 45.97
N GLN A 183 -19.03 -2.19 45.54
CA GLN A 183 -19.97 -1.88 44.46
C GLN A 183 -21.15 -1.02 44.97
N GLU A 184 -21.53 -1.16 46.24
CA GLU A 184 -22.70 -0.49 46.85
C GLU A 184 -22.47 0.97 47.31
N THR A 185 -21.21 1.44 47.46
CA THR A 185 -20.91 2.71 48.15
C THR A 185 -20.54 3.91 47.25
N LEU A 186 -20.78 3.87 45.95
CA LEU A 186 -20.35 4.95 45.04
C LEU A 186 -21.50 5.69 44.31
N PRO A 187 -22.38 6.46 44.98
CA PRO A 187 -23.30 7.38 44.29
C PRO A 187 -22.75 8.81 44.17
N GLY A 188 -22.82 9.38 42.97
CA GLY A 188 -23.36 10.73 42.73
C GLY A 188 -22.45 11.97 42.80
N SER A 189 -21.48 12.11 41.89
CA SER A 189 -21.12 13.40 41.25
C SER A 189 -20.31 13.11 39.97
N ARG A 190 -20.28 14.05 39.02
CA ARG A 190 -19.40 13.90 37.85
C ARG A 190 -17.94 13.99 38.30
N SER A 191 -17.18 12.92 38.12
CA SER A 191 -15.79 12.89 38.60
C SER A 191 -14.93 13.96 37.92
N GLN A 192 -13.84 14.35 38.59
CA GLN A 192 -12.87 15.28 38.04
C GLN A 192 -12.32 14.78 36.69
N LEU A 193 -12.10 13.48 36.55
CA LEU A 193 -11.70 12.86 35.28
C LEU A 193 -12.70 13.15 34.15
N ILE A 194 -14.01 12.92 34.37
CA ILE A 194 -14.99 13.14 33.31
C ILE A 194 -15.06 14.62 32.95
N ALA A 195 -14.99 15.52 33.93
CA ALA A 195 -14.96 16.97 33.66
C ALA A 195 -13.74 17.39 32.83
N LEU A 196 -12.57 16.80 33.09
CA LEU A 196 -11.35 17.01 32.30
C LEU A 196 -11.51 16.49 30.86
N ALA A 197 -12.10 15.30 30.71
CA ALA A 197 -12.36 14.72 29.40
C ALA A 197 -13.32 15.59 28.57
N GLU A 198 -14.38 16.13 29.16
CA GLU A 198 -15.30 17.05 28.48
C GLU A 198 -14.62 18.32 27.97
N GLN A 199 -13.78 18.94 28.81
CA GLN A 199 -13.01 20.11 28.43
C GLN A 199 -12.08 19.80 27.25
N ALA A 200 -11.49 18.60 27.23
CA ALA A 200 -10.59 18.17 26.18
C ALA A 200 -11.31 17.93 24.83
N ILE A 201 -12.56 17.44 24.86
CA ILE A 201 -13.32 17.12 23.63
C ILE A 201 -14.20 18.26 23.13
N ALA A 202 -14.34 19.35 23.89
CA ALA A 202 -15.07 20.55 23.47
C ALA A 202 -14.21 21.83 23.55
N PRO A 203 -12.96 21.84 23.04
CA PRO A 203 -12.13 23.03 23.09
C PRO A 203 -12.78 24.13 22.26
N GLU A 204 -12.86 25.34 22.84
CA GLU A 204 -13.38 26.53 22.15
C GLU A 204 -14.79 26.36 21.56
N GLY A 205 -15.60 25.46 22.13
CA GLY A 205 -16.98 25.20 21.70
C GLY A 205 -17.13 24.29 20.49
N ARG A 206 -16.05 23.65 20.00
CA ARG A 206 -16.11 22.63 18.93
C ARG A 206 -16.07 21.24 19.54
N SER A 207 -17.17 20.49 19.41
CA SER A 207 -17.26 19.12 19.89
C SER A 207 -16.51 18.16 18.96
N ILE A 208 -15.58 17.40 19.52
CA ILE A 208 -14.90 16.28 18.89
C ILE A 208 -15.81 15.04 19.09
N GLY A 209 -16.29 14.43 18.02
CA GLY A 209 -17.08 13.20 18.09
C GLY A 209 -16.20 11.95 18.12
N LEU A 210 -16.54 10.96 18.97
CA LEU A 210 -15.79 9.70 19.04
C LEU A 210 -15.87 8.89 17.73
N GLU A 211 -17.03 8.86 17.08
CA GLU A 211 -17.20 8.17 15.79
C GLU A 211 -16.43 8.88 14.67
N ASP A 212 -16.41 10.22 14.69
CA ASP A 212 -15.66 11.03 13.74
C ASP A 212 -14.14 10.76 13.82
N MET A 213 -13.61 10.60 15.05
CA MET A 213 -12.21 10.22 15.28
C MET A 213 -11.90 8.83 14.72
N GLY A 214 -12.82 7.86 14.87
CA GLY A 214 -12.67 6.52 14.33
C GLY A 214 -12.65 6.52 12.79
N GLN A 215 -13.60 7.24 12.18
CA GLN A 215 -13.67 7.39 10.72
C GLN A 215 -12.41 8.07 10.16
N PHE A 216 -11.93 9.13 10.82
CA PHE A 216 -10.69 9.79 10.46
C PHE A 216 -9.50 8.83 10.48
N THR A 217 -9.35 8.08 11.57
CA THR A 217 -8.23 7.14 11.77
C THR A 217 -8.20 6.09 10.65
N ALA A 218 -9.35 5.51 10.32
CA ALA A 218 -9.46 4.55 9.23
C ALA A 218 -9.07 5.15 7.87
N LEU A 219 -9.53 6.37 7.57
CA LEU A 219 -9.23 7.04 6.30
C LEU A 219 -7.75 7.39 6.16
N ASP A 220 -7.10 7.89 7.21
CA ASP A 220 -5.67 8.24 7.17
C ASP A 220 -4.78 7.01 7.06
N GLU A 221 -5.10 5.93 7.80
CA GLU A 221 -4.43 4.65 7.65
C GLU A 221 -4.57 4.16 6.20
N LEU A 222 -5.81 3.95 5.71
CA LEU A 222 -6.08 3.48 4.36
C LEU A 222 -5.38 4.35 3.29
N SER A 223 -5.37 5.68 3.44
CA SER A 223 -4.67 6.58 2.53
C SER A 223 -3.18 6.20 2.40
N THR A 224 -2.51 5.98 3.52
CA THR A 224 -1.11 5.54 3.57
C THR A 224 -0.95 4.18 2.90
N LEU A 225 -1.90 3.26 3.12
CA LEU A 225 -1.86 1.92 2.53
C LEU A 225 -1.96 1.95 1.00
N TYR A 226 -2.92 2.70 0.47
CA TYR A 226 -3.11 2.84 -0.97
C TYR A 226 -1.92 3.56 -1.63
N ASN A 227 -1.24 4.46 -0.92
CA ASN A 227 0.02 5.05 -1.40
C ASN A 227 1.13 4.01 -1.51
N SER A 228 1.36 3.18 -0.48
CA SER A 228 2.35 2.10 -0.51
C SER A 228 2.05 1.08 -1.63
N ALA A 229 0.76 0.85 -1.93
CA ALA A 229 0.32 0.03 -3.05
C ALA A 229 0.38 0.75 -4.43
N LYS A 230 1.03 1.93 -4.52
CA LYS A 230 1.15 2.77 -5.73
C LYS A 230 -0.19 3.22 -6.34
N ASN A 231 -1.28 3.18 -5.58
CA ASN A 231 -2.59 3.67 -5.99
C ASN A 231 -2.81 5.12 -5.52
N HIS A 232 -2.10 6.04 -6.15
CA HIS A 232 -2.08 7.47 -5.79
C HIS A 232 -3.45 8.15 -5.84
N GLN A 233 -4.31 7.75 -6.78
CA GLN A 233 -5.66 8.32 -6.91
C GLN A 233 -6.51 7.99 -5.69
N ARG A 234 -6.46 6.72 -5.24
CA ARG A 234 -7.25 6.31 -4.08
C ARG A 234 -6.70 6.89 -2.78
N ALA A 235 -5.36 6.93 -2.65
CA ALA A 235 -4.71 7.59 -1.53
C ALA A 235 -5.13 9.08 -1.43
N LEU A 236 -5.17 9.79 -2.56
CA LEU A 236 -5.60 11.19 -2.62
C LEU A 236 -7.04 11.37 -2.11
N GLU A 237 -7.98 10.58 -2.61
CA GLU A 237 -9.40 10.64 -2.21
C GLU A 237 -9.59 10.40 -0.70
N LEU A 238 -8.84 9.45 -0.13
CA LEU A 238 -8.90 9.11 1.28
C LEU A 238 -8.27 10.19 2.15
N ALA A 239 -7.10 10.72 1.76
CA ALA A 239 -6.44 11.82 2.45
C ALA A 239 -7.30 13.10 2.47
N GLN A 240 -7.99 13.41 1.37
CA GLN A 240 -8.92 14.54 1.28
C GLN A 240 -10.07 14.40 2.27
N ARG A 241 -10.71 13.22 2.33
CA ARG A 241 -11.80 12.95 3.27
C ARG A 241 -11.33 12.98 4.72
N ALA A 242 -10.15 12.46 5.02
CA ALA A 242 -9.55 12.54 6.35
C ALA A 242 -9.32 14.00 6.75
N LEU A 243 -8.77 14.82 5.83
CA LEU A 243 -8.58 16.25 6.06
C LEU A 243 -9.91 16.98 6.27
N GLU A 244 -10.95 16.70 5.48
CA GLU A 244 -12.28 17.30 5.66
C GLU A 244 -12.87 17.04 7.06
N ILE A 245 -12.76 15.81 7.56
CA ILE A 245 -13.19 15.46 8.92
C ILE A 245 -12.35 16.23 9.94
N HIS A 246 -11.04 16.26 9.76
CA HIS A 246 -10.13 16.97 10.65
C HIS A 246 -10.43 18.47 10.73
N GLU A 247 -10.57 19.13 9.58
CA GLU A 247 -10.85 20.56 9.49
C GLU A 247 -12.19 20.93 10.09
N ARG A 248 -13.22 20.09 9.92
CA ARG A 248 -14.53 20.29 10.55
C ARG A 248 -14.43 20.30 12.07
N ILE A 249 -13.60 19.43 12.64
CA ILE A 249 -13.49 19.22 14.09
C ILE A 249 -12.52 20.24 14.72
N LYS A 250 -11.33 20.39 14.14
CA LYS A 250 -10.20 21.13 14.72
C LYS A 250 -9.99 22.49 14.07
N GLY A 251 -10.53 22.70 12.86
CA GLY A 251 -10.38 23.92 12.06
C GLY A 251 -9.28 23.83 11.01
N ALA A 252 -9.47 24.52 9.88
CA ALA A 252 -8.60 24.44 8.70
C ALA A 252 -7.13 24.87 8.89
N ASN A 253 -6.83 25.58 9.99
CA ASN A 253 -5.50 26.10 10.33
C ASN A 253 -4.89 25.40 11.56
N HIS A 254 -5.48 24.30 12.03
CA HIS A 254 -4.92 23.58 13.18
C HIS A 254 -3.63 22.85 12.76
N PRO A 255 -2.51 22.98 13.51
CA PRO A 255 -1.22 22.40 13.13
C PRO A 255 -1.25 20.90 12.79
N SER A 256 -2.01 20.10 13.55
CA SER A 256 -2.13 18.65 13.32
C SER A 256 -2.83 18.24 12.02
N GLY A 257 -3.35 19.19 11.22
CA GLY A 257 -3.85 18.93 9.86
C GLY A 257 -2.75 19.07 8.78
N GLY A 258 -1.57 19.58 9.14
CA GLY A 258 -0.50 19.88 8.20
C GLY A 258 0.03 18.66 7.46
N TYR A 259 0.22 17.52 8.15
CA TYR A 259 0.72 16.30 7.54
C TYR A 259 -0.23 15.72 6.49
N LEU A 260 -1.56 15.86 6.68
CA LEU A 260 -2.56 15.45 5.69
C LEU A 260 -2.47 16.30 4.43
N ALA A 261 -2.33 17.62 4.58
CA ALA A 261 -2.10 18.52 3.46
C ALA A 261 -0.79 18.18 2.72
N ALA A 262 0.28 17.82 3.46
CA ALA A 262 1.54 17.35 2.88
C ALA A 262 1.36 16.05 2.07
N ARG A 263 0.63 15.07 2.60
CA ARG A 263 0.32 13.80 1.91
C ARG A 263 -0.55 14.01 0.67
N ILE A 264 -1.53 14.91 0.72
CA ILE A 264 -2.29 15.32 -0.47
C ILE A 264 -1.35 15.92 -1.53
N GLY A 265 -0.42 16.80 -1.13
CA GLY A 265 0.62 17.33 -2.00
C GLY A 265 1.47 16.23 -2.65
N ARG A 266 1.86 15.20 -1.88
CA ARG A 266 2.60 14.01 -2.36
C ARG A 266 1.82 13.21 -3.41
N GLU A 267 0.52 13.03 -3.26
CA GLU A 267 -0.26 12.32 -4.28
C GLU A 267 -0.46 13.19 -5.53
N LEU A 268 -0.68 14.49 -5.33
CA LEU A 268 -0.83 15.45 -6.42
C LEU A 268 0.47 15.64 -7.22
N SER A 269 1.66 15.49 -6.63
CA SER A 269 2.92 15.66 -7.38
C SER A 269 3.00 14.72 -8.59
N ARG A 270 2.47 13.49 -8.45
CA ARG A 270 2.44 12.49 -9.52
C ARG A 270 1.24 12.63 -10.44
N LEU A 271 0.09 13.06 -9.91
CA LEU A 271 -1.17 13.10 -10.66
C LEU A 271 -1.40 14.43 -11.38
N GLN A 272 -1.09 15.55 -10.72
CA GLN A 272 -1.36 16.92 -11.13
C GLN A 272 -0.27 17.86 -10.55
N PRO A 273 0.94 17.89 -11.15
CA PRO A 273 2.10 18.60 -10.57
C PRO A 273 1.86 20.09 -10.27
N GLY A 274 0.97 20.75 -11.03
CA GLY A 274 0.61 22.15 -10.81
C GLY A 274 -0.24 22.40 -9.56
N ALA A 275 -0.98 21.40 -9.07
CA ALA A 275 -1.79 21.50 -7.86
C ALA A 275 -1.01 21.11 -6.57
N ALA A 276 0.07 20.34 -6.72
CA ALA A 276 0.89 19.86 -5.60
C ALA A 276 1.53 21.00 -4.80
N GLU A 277 2.09 21.99 -5.51
CA GLU A 277 2.82 23.11 -4.90
C GLU A 277 1.93 23.91 -3.93
N ALA A 278 0.67 24.16 -4.30
CA ALA A 278 -0.29 24.85 -3.44
C ALA A 278 -0.56 24.08 -2.13
N MET A 279 -0.62 22.75 -2.19
CA MET A 279 -0.84 21.92 -1.01
C MET A 279 0.39 21.86 -0.11
N PHE A 280 1.59 21.80 -0.67
CA PHE A 280 2.82 21.89 0.13
C PHE A 280 2.99 23.26 0.80
N GLN A 281 2.71 24.36 0.08
CA GLN A 281 2.72 25.71 0.65
C GLN A 281 1.70 25.88 1.78
N ARG A 282 0.53 25.23 1.66
CA ARG A 282 -0.46 25.18 2.73
C ARG A 282 0.01 24.35 3.93
N ALA A 283 0.66 23.21 3.68
CA ALA A 283 1.12 22.30 4.72
C ALA A 283 2.24 22.89 5.57
N GLU A 284 3.19 23.59 4.95
CA GLU A 284 4.41 24.09 5.60
C GLU A 284 4.20 24.88 6.91
N PRO A 285 3.37 25.93 6.97
CA PRO A 285 3.16 26.67 8.22
C PRO A 285 2.48 25.81 9.30
N LEU A 286 1.62 24.86 8.91
CA LEU A 286 0.92 23.97 9.83
C LEU A 286 1.87 22.94 10.43
N VAL A 287 2.68 22.33 9.58
CA VAL A 287 3.69 21.34 9.98
C VAL A 287 4.76 21.97 10.88
N LYS A 288 5.25 23.18 10.56
CA LYS A 288 6.22 23.88 11.42
C LYS A 288 5.67 24.22 12.81
N ALA A 289 4.35 24.38 12.93
CA ALA A 289 3.67 24.61 14.20
C ALA A 289 3.21 23.32 14.88
N SER A 290 3.44 22.15 14.27
CA SER A 290 3.05 20.86 14.83
C SER A 290 3.90 20.49 16.04
N ALA A 291 3.28 19.85 17.03
CA ALA A 291 3.99 19.26 18.15
C ALA A 291 4.71 17.96 17.77
N ASP A 292 4.30 17.31 16.66
CA ASP A 292 4.94 16.10 16.19
C ASP A 292 6.21 16.44 15.39
N ALA A 293 7.37 16.08 15.96
CA ALA A 293 8.67 16.30 15.35
C ALA A 293 8.89 15.53 14.03
N SER A 294 8.03 14.57 13.70
CA SER A 294 8.10 13.82 12.44
C SER A 294 7.45 14.51 11.24
N ASP A 295 6.54 15.47 11.46
CA ASP A 295 5.80 16.09 10.36
C ASP A 295 6.72 16.91 9.44
N TRP A 296 7.69 17.65 10.01
CA TRP A 296 8.58 18.54 9.25
C TRP A 296 9.59 17.77 8.38
N PRO A 297 10.30 16.75 8.89
CA PRO A 297 11.08 15.83 8.05
C PRO A 297 10.24 15.19 6.93
N GLU A 298 9.04 14.70 7.23
CA GLU A 298 8.17 14.05 6.25
C GLU A 298 7.82 15.00 5.08
N LEU A 299 7.45 16.25 5.38
CA LEU A 299 7.17 17.25 4.35
C LEU A 299 8.43 17.61 3.51
N LEU A 300 9.60 17.68 4.13
CA LEU A 300 10.85 17.96 3.42
C LEU A 300 11.19 16.88 2.39
N VAL A 301 10.96 15.60 2.72
CA VAL A 301 11.10 14.51 1.75
C VAL A 301 10.16 14.69 0.56
N TYR A 302 8.91 15.10 0.80
CA TYR A 302 7.94 15.30 -0.30
C TYR A 302 8.34 16.48 -1.19
N TRP A 303 8.87 17.56 -0.62
CA TRP A 303 9.49 18.63 -1.38
C TRP A 303 10.71 18.16 -2.17
N ALA A 304 11.54 17.29 -1.59
CA ALA A 304 12.71 16.74 -2.26
C ALA A 304 12.32 15.91 -3.49
N TRP A 305 11.35 15.00 -3.36
CA TRP A 305 10.81 14.23 -4.49
C TRP A 305 10.19 15.13 -5.56
N TYR A 306 9.41 16.14 -5.15
CA TYR A 306 8.83 17.10 -6.09
C TYR A 306 9.90 17.91 -6.84
N ALA A 307 11.01 18.25 -6.18
CA ALA A 307 12.14 18.92 -6.81
C ALA A 307 12.86 18.00 -7.82
N LEU A 308 13.05 16.71 -7.49
CA LEU A 308 13.61 15.73 -8.43
C LEU A 308 12.75 15.58 -9.69
N ASP A 309 11.43 15.48 -9.54
CA ASP A 309 10.48 15.39 -10.67
C ASP A 309 10.57 16.61 -11.62
N ARG A 310 11.09 17.74 -11.13
CA ARG A 310 11.30 18.98 -11.89
C ARG A 310 12.74 19.17 -12.37
N GLY A 311 13.63 18.23 -12.09
CA GLY A 311 15.06 18.33 -12.40
C GLY A 311 15.82 19.33 -11.52
N GLU A 312 15.26 19.72 -10.37
CA GLU A 312 15.85 20.69 -9.44
C GLU A 312 16.74 19.97 -8.40
N GLU A 313 17.76 19.24 -8.86
CA GLU A 313 18.60 18.33 -8.04
C GLU A 313 19.21 19.00 -6.80
N ALA A 314 19.74 20.22 -6.94
CA ALA A 314 20.34 20.93 -5.80
C ALA A 314 19.33 21.26 -4.69
N ARG A 315 18.08 21.55 -5.06
CA ARG A 315 17.00 21.77 -4.08
C ARG A 315 16.57 20.46 -3.44
N ALA A 316 16.47 19.39 -4.24
CA ALA A 316 16.16 18.06 -3.72
C ALA A 316 17.19 17.62 -2.66
N GLU A 317 18.48 17.80 -2.95
CA GLU A 317 19.55 17.53 -2.00
C GLU A 317 19.42 18.34 -0.72
N GLN A 318 19.19 19.65 -0.84
CA GLN A 318 19.04 20.54 0.31
C GLN A 318 17.88 20.12 1.21
N TYR A 319 16.74 19.72 0.64
CA TYR A 319 15.59 19.24 1.40
C TYR A 319 15.87 17.88 2.06
N ALA A 320 16.51 16.94 1.34
CA ALA A 320 16.89 15.65 1.90
C ALA A 320 17.89 15.78 3.05
N GLN A 321 18.88 16.68 2.94
CA GLN A 321 19.83 16.95 4.00
C GLN A 321 19.15 17.53 5.25
N GLN A 322 18.26 18.52 5.08
CA GLN A 322 17.50 19.06 6.20
C GLN A 322 16.63 17.99 6.87
N SER A 323 15.94 17.17 6.07
CA SER A 323 15.14 16.06 6.60
C SER A 323 16.01 15.06 7.38
N TRP A 324 17.19 14.70 6.86
CA TRP A 324 18.14 13.82 7.54
C TRP A 324 18.54 14.37 8.91
N GLU A 325 18.98 15.63 8.97
CA GLU A 325 19.43 16.28 10.20
C GLU A 325 18.31 16.35 11.25
N LEU A 326 17.09 16.69 10.82
CA LEU A 326 15.93 16.77 11.70
C LEU A 326 15.48 15.39 12.18
N SER A 327 15.45 14.38 11.31
CA SER A 327 15.13 13.01 11.67
C SER A 327 16.15 12.45 12.68
N GLN A 328 17.44 12.72 12.49
CA GLN A 328 18.49 12.33 13.43
C GLN A 328 18.34 13.04 14.79
N ALA A 329 18.04 14.34 14.77
CA ALA A 329 17.81 15.10 16.00
C ALA A 329 16.56 14.62 16.76
N ALA A 330 15.48 14.28 16.05
CA ALA A 330 14.29 13.68 16.62
C ALA A 330 14.62 12.31 17.23
N ALA A 331 15.34 11.47 16.48
CA ALA A 331 15.74 10.14 16.94
C ALA A 331 16.61 10.19 18.21
N ALA A 332 17.52 11.15 18.31
CA ALA A 332 18.39 11.33 19.47
C ALA A 332 17.66 11.86 20.73
N ARG A 333 16.54 12.56 20.57
CA ARG A 333 15.75 13.11 21.69
C ARG A 333 14.77 12.11 22.27
N SER A 334 14.34 11.13 21.47
CA SER A 334 13.43 10.07 21.92
C SER A 334 14.13 9.16 22.94
N GLN A 335 13.47 8.90 24.08
CA GLN A 335 13.97 7.95 25.07
C GLN A 335 14.04 6.54 24.46
N GLN A 336 15.00 5.70 24.90
CA GLN A 336 15.29 4.35 24.35
C GLN A 336 14.01 3.52 24.07
N GLY A 337 13.55 3.53 22.80
CA GLY A 337 12.42 2.76 22.28
C GLY A 337 11.06 3.49 22.13
N ALA A 338 11.02 4.80 22.29
CA ALA A 338 9.80 5.61 22.26
C ALA A 338 9.82 6.65 21.12
N MET A 339 9.76 6.18 19.88
CA MET A 339 9.93 7.01 18.69
C MET A 339 8.78 6.83 17.71
N ASN A 340 8.25 7.93 17.17
CA ASN A 340 7.26 7.86 16.10
C ASN A 340 7.91 7.21 14.85
N PRO A 341 7.40 6.06 14.36
CA PRO A 341 7.97 5.37 13.21
C PRO A 341 7.96 6.20 11.90
N ARG A 342 7.18 7.29 11.81
CA ARG A 342 7.25 8.23 10.67
C ARG A 342 8.63 8.89 10.49
N ILE A 343 9.45 8.95 11.54
CA ILE A 343 10.86 9.34 11.40
C ILE A 343 11.63 8.35 10.52
N ALA A 344 11.42 7.05 10.71
CA ALA A 344 12.04 6.02 9.88
C ALA A 344 11.54 6.09 8.43
N HIS A 345 10.24 6.33 8.21
CA HIS A 345 9.69 6.55 6.86
C HIS A 345 10.36 7.75 6.16
N SER A 346 10.56 8.85 6.88
CA SER A 346 11.25 10.03 6.35
C SER A 346 12.70 9.71 5.97
N LEU A 347 13.40 8.90 6.77
CA LEU A 347 14.76 8.45 6.45
C LEU A 347 14.83 7.53 5.22
N ILE A 348 13.84 6.64 5.02
CA ILE A 348 13.73 5.88 3.77
C ILE A 348 13.60 6.85 2.60
N GLY A 349 12.73 7.87 2.70
CA GLY A 349 12.55 8.83 1.63
C GLY A 349 13.77 9.70 1.34
N VAL A 350 14.53 10.09 2.38
CA VAL A 350 15.86 10.70 2.24
C VAL A 350 16.81 9.78 1.47
N GLY A 351 16.83 8.49 1.82
CA GLY A 351 17.63 7.49 1.11
C GLY A 351 17.26 7.41 -0.37
N ASP A 352 15.96 7.40 -0.68
CA ASP A 352 15.45 7.36 -2.06
C ASP A 352 15.93 8.60 -2.85
N VAL A 353 15.89 9.79 -2.26
CA VAL A 353 16.43 11.02 -2.90
C VAL A 353 17.93 10.89 -3.16
N TYR A 354 18.70 10.40 -2.20
CA TYR A 354 20.14 10.23 -2.37
C TYR A 354 20.50 9.17 -3.41
N VAL A 355 19.70 8.10 -3.56
CA VAL A 355 19.87 7.12 -4.64
C VAL A 355 19.72 7.78 -6.01
N GLU A 356 18.67 8.59 -6.21
CA GLU A 356 18.43 9.32 -7.46
C GLU A 356 19.57 10.29 -7.77
N LEU A 357 20.10 10.98 -6.75
CA LEU A 357 21.26 11.87 -6.88
C LEU A 357 22.61 11.14 -7.02
N GLY A 358 22.64 9.81 -6.96
CA GLY A 358 23.86 9.00 -7.03
C GLY A 358 24.72 9.00 -5.76
N LYS A 359 24.21 9.53 -4.65
CA LYS A 359 24.86 9.62 -3.33
C LYS A 359 24.65 8.35 -2.50
N LEU A 360 25.28 7.28 -2.96
CA LEU A 360 25.03 5.92 -2.45
C LEU A 360 25.44 5.70 -0.98
N ALA A 361 26.46 6.41 -0.49
CA ALA A 361 26.92 6.27 0.89
C ALA A 361 25.94 6.94 1.87
N GLU A 362 25.42 8.10 1.50
CA GLU A 362 24.40 8.82 2.25
C GLU A 362 23.06 8.06 2.24
N ALA A 363 22.70 7.44 1.11
CA ALA A 363 21.55 6.57 1.01
C ALA A 363 21.65 5.34 1.94
N GLU A 364 22.81 4.67 1.96
CA GLU A 364 23.07 3.56 2.88
C GLU A 364 22.88 3.97 4.34
N ALA A 365 23.48 5.10 4.74
CA ALA A 365 23.34 5.63 6.10
C ALA A 365 21.87 5.91 6.45
N ALA A 366 21.10 6.47 5.52
CA ALA A 366 19.68 6.75 5.68
C ALA A 366 18.85 5.48 5.92
N TYR A 367 18.99 4.47 5.07
CA TYR A 367 18.25 3.21 5.20
C TYR A 367 18.68 2.40 6.43
N SER A 368 19.98 2.36 6.76
CA SER A 368 20.46 1.66 7.97
C SER A 368 19.96 2.32 9.25
N GLN A 369 19.88 3.65 9.28
CA GLN A 369 19.30 4.36 10.41
C GLN A 369 17.80 4.09 10.53
N ALA A 370 17.06 4.04 9.41
CA ALA A 370 15.64 3.65 9.42
C ALA A 370 15.44 2.25 10.00
N LEU A 371 16.24 1.26 9.58
CA LEU A 371 16.22 -0.09 10.15
C LEU A 371 16.51 -0.11 11.65
N THR A 372 17.51 0.66 12.10
CA THR A 372 17.83 0.78 13.53
C THR A 372 16.65 1.34 14.33
N ILE A 373 15.90 2.29 13.77
CA ILE A 373 14.70 2.83 14.41
C ILE A 373 13.60 1.77 14.45
N PHE A 374 13.35 1.05 13.35
CA PHE A 374 12.36 -0.04 13.33
C PHE A 374 12.69 -1.15 14.34
N ASP A 375 13.97 -1.46 14.57
CA ASP A 375 14.37 -2.42 15.62
C ASP A 375 14.00 -1.95 17.04
N THR A 376 13.88 -0.63 17.25
CA THR A 376 13.54 -0.04 18.56
C THR A 376 12.04 0.15 18.78
N VAL A 377 11.25 0.22 17.71
CA VAL A 377 9.79 0.40 17.76
C VAL A 377 9.12 -0.97 17.68
N ARG A 378 8.45 -1.43 18.75
CA ARG A 378 7.74 -2.72 18.72
C ARG A 378 6.43 -2.62 17.94
N GLY A 379 6.29 -3.44 16.90
CA GLY A 379 5.04 -3.68 16.18
C GLY A 379 4.77 -2.74 15.00
N GLY A 380 4.23 -3.28 13.90
CA GLY A 380 3.48 -2.53 12.90
C GLY A 380 4.12 -2.29 11.53
N ASP A 381 5.45 -2.15 11.44
CA ASP A 381 6.08 -1.59 10.22
C ASP A 381 7.01 -2.57 9.46
N TYR A 382 6.86 -3.88 9.64
CA TYR A 382 7.76 -4.85 9.00
C TYR A 382 7.71 -4.87 7.47
N HIS A 383 6.65 -4.32 6.86
CA HIS A 383 6.66 -4.04 5.42
C HIS A 383 7.77 -3.05 5.04
N TRP A 384 7.93 -1.98 5.81
CA TRP A 384 8.96 -0.96 5.62
C TRP A 384 10.36 -1.49 5.92
N VAL A 385 10.50 -2.46 6.83
CA VAL A 385 11.75 -3.21 7.03
C VAL A 385 12.13 -3.98 5.77
N GLY A 386 11.17 -4.70 5.17
CA GLY A 386 11.37 -5.42 3.91
C GLY A 386 11.77 -4.48 2.77
N GLN A 387 11.07 -3.37 2.61
CA GLN A 387 11.42 -2.34 1.64
C GLN A 387 12.83 -1.77 1.89
N SER A 388 13.18 -1.45 3.14
CA SER A 388 14.50 -0.92 3.48
C SER A 388 15.62 -1.90 3.10
N HIS A 389 15.39 -3.20 3.26
CA HIS A 389 16.31 -4.22 2.76
C HIS A 389 16.40 -4.26 1.24
N GLN A 390 15.29 -4.12 0.50
CA GLN A 390 15.34 -4.00 -0.97
C GLN A 390 16.13 -2.78 -1.41
N ARG A 391 15.95 -1.64 -0.73
CA ARG A 391 16.69 -0.40 -1.01
C ARG A 391 18.19 -0.56 -0.75
N LEU A 392 18.57 -1.16 0.37
CA LEU A 392 19.98 -1.46 0.67
C LEU A 392 20.58 -2.44 -0.35
N ALA A 393 19.82 -3.46 -0.77
CA ALA A 393 20.27 -4.39 -1.81
C ALA A 393 20.60 -3.64 -3.11
N GLU A 394 19.76 -2.69 -3.51
CA GLU A 394 20.01 -1.82 -4.67
C GLU A 394 21.24 -0.92 -4.50
N VAL A 395 21.40 -0.30 -3.32
CA VAL A 395 22.59 0.52 -3.01
C VAL A 395 23.88 -0.31 -3.13
N TYR A 396 23.93 -1.47 -2.48
CA TYR A 396 25.10 -2.35 -2.54
C TYR A 396 25.34 -2.91 -3.95
N ARG A 397 24.27 -3.19 -4.70
CA ARG A 397 24.37 -3.60 -6.11
C ARG A 397 25.02 -2.52 -6.97
N ARG A 398 24.61 -1.26 -6.84
CA ARG A 398 25.22 -0.12 -7.56
C ARG A 398 26.67 0.14 -7.13
N ARG A 399 27.03 -0.18 -5.88
CA ARG A 399 28.41 -0.18 -5.37
C ARG A 399 29.22 -1.43 -5.77
N GLN A 400 28.63 -2.37 -6.50
CA GLN A 400 29.24 -3.66 -6.88
C GLN A 400 29.60 -4.57 -5.68
N ALA A 401 29.04 -4.31 -4.50
CA ALA A 401 29.20 -5.11 -3.30
C ALA A 401 28.18 -6.26 -3.26
N TYR A 402 28.31 -7.18 -4.22
CA TYR A 402 27.27 -8.19 -4.49
C TYR A 402 27.01 -9.20 -3.36
N GLY A 403 27.95 -9.40 -2.43
CA GLY A 403 27.72 -10.22 -1.24
C GLY A 403 26.66 -9.59 -0.33
N GLN A 404 26.90 -8.34 0.09
CA GLN A 404 25.96 -7.57 0.92
C GLN A 404 24.63 -7.33 0.20
N ALA A 405 24.66 -7.10 -1.11
CA ALA A 405 23.45 -6.95 -1.90
C ALA A 405 22.57 -8.22 -1.85
N ARG A 406 23.19 -9.41 -1.93
CA ARG A 406 22.48 -10.69 -1.82
C ARG A 406 21.90 -10.89 -0.42
N ASP A 407 22.66 -10.61 0.63
CA ASP A 407 22.20 -10.76 2.01
C ASP A 407 20.94 -9.93 2.26
N HIS A 408 20.94 -8.67 1.82
CA HIS A 408 19.77 -7.79 1.94
C HIS A 408 18.61 -8.19 1.03
N ALA A 409 18.86 -8.60 -0.21
CA ALA A 409 17.79 -9.08 -1.10
C ALA A 409 17.13 -10.36 -0.54
N GLN A 410 17.92 -11.27 0.02
CA GLN A 410 17.44 -12.49 0.66
C GLN A 410 16.61 -12.18 1.90
N ALA A 411 17.06 -11.26 2.77
CA ALA A 411 16.29 -10.82 3.93
C ALA A 411 14.93 -10.23 3.52
N ALA A 412 14.87 -9.44 2.45
CA ALA A 412 13.62 -8.90 1.92
C ALA A 412 12.67 -9.99 1.40
N VAL A 413 13.20 -11.02 0.72
CA VAL A 413 12.42 -12.15 0.22
C VAL A 413 11.86 -13.00 1.36
N GLU A 414 12.69 -13.32 2.36
CA GLU A 414 12.29 -14.09 3.53
C GLU A 414 11.20 -13.37 4.33
N LEU A 415 11.39 -12.07 4.57
CA LEU A 415 10.41 -11.26 5.29
C LEU A 415 9.11 -11.13 4.49
N SER A 416 9.19 -10.82 3.20
CA SER A 416 7.99 -10.68 2.35
C SER A 416 7.21 -11.98 2.26
N ARG A 417 7.89 -13.12 2.16
CA ARG A 417 7.27 -14.44 2.16
C ARG A 417 6.61 -14.76 3.51
N ALA A 418 7.28 -14.45 4.62
CA ALA A 418 6.77 -14.71 5.96
C ALA A 418 5.56 -13.83 6.31
N LEU A 419 5.51 -12.60 5.80
CA LEU A 419 4.48 -11.61 6.13
C LEU A 419 3.29 -11.60 5.17
N PHE A 420 3.50 -11.87 3.89
CA PHE A 420 2.47 -11.69 2.86
C PHE A 420 2.19 -12.96 2.05
N GLY A 421 2.99 -14.01 2.22
CA GLY A 421 2.90 -15.23 1.42
C GLY A 421 3.26 -14.99 -0.05
N GLU A 422 2.62 -15.73 -0.95
CA GLU A 422 2.73 -15.50 -2.40
C GLU A 422 1.89 -14.28 -2.81
N GLY A 423 2.48 -13.39 -3.61
CA GLY A 423 1.81 -12.18 -4.07
C GLY A 423 2.79 -11.06 -4.41
N ARG A 424 2.26 -9.85 -4.58
CA ARG A 424 3.02 -8.68 -5.07
C ARG A 424 4.29 -8.39 -4.26
N ALA A 425 4.20 -8.34 -2.93
CA ALA A 425 5.35 -7.99 -2.08
C ALA A 425 6.52 -8.97 -2.25
N LEU A 426 6.22 -10.27 -2.31
CA LEU A 426 7.22 -11.30 -2.58
C LEU A 426 7.76 -11.18 -4.01
N ALA A 427 6.89 -10.92 -4.99
CA ALA A 427 7.32 -10.70 -6.37
C ALA A 427 8.31 -9.52 -6.47
N GLU A 428 8.02 -8.37 -5.84
CA GLU A 428 8.92 -7.22 -5.82
C GLU A 428 10.28 -7.54 -5.17
N ALA A 429 10.30 -8.30 -4.06
CA ALA A 429 11.54 -8.73 -3.43
C ALA A 429 12.36 -9.68 -4.33
N LEU A 430 11.69 -10.61 -5.02
CA LEU A 430 12.33 -11.52 -5.98
C LEU A 430 12.90 -10.77 -7.19
N MET A 431 12.22 -9.72 -7.68
CA MET A 431 12.75 -8.86 -8.75
C MET A 431 14.04 -8.18 -8.33
N THR A 432 14.08 -7.63 -7.10
CA THR A 432 15.30 -7.04 -6.53
C THR A 432 16.43 -8.07 -6.49
N GLN A 433 16.15 -9.28 -5.98
CA GLN A 433 17.14 -10.36 -5.95
C GLN A 433 17.60 -10.76 -7.36
N ALA A 434 16.70 -10.86 -8.32
CA ALA A 434 17.04 -11.19 -9.71
C ALA A 434 17.99 -10.14 -10.33
N GLN A 435 17.74 -8.86 -10.06
CA GLN A 435 18.61 -7.78 -10.53
C GLN A 435 19.99 -7.80 -9.86
N VAL A 436 20.07 -8.16 -8.57
CA VAL A 436 21.34 -8.39 -7.86
C VAL A 436 22.11 -9.54 -8.51
N GLU A 437 21.47 -10.68 -8.73
CA GLU A 437 22.13 -11.86 -9.33
C GLU A 437 22.62 -11.58 -10.74
N ARG A 438 21.82 -10.90 -11.56
CA ARG A 438 22.24 -10.46 -12.90
C ARG A 438 23.48 -9.57 -12.83
N SER A 439 23.47 -8.54 -11.98
CA SER A 439 24.60 -7.61 -11.85
C SER A 439 25.86 -8.31 -11.32
N ALA A 440 25.68 -9.37 -10.54
CA ALA A 440 26.75 -10.19 -9.99
C ALA A 440 27.24 -11.29 -10.94
N GLY A 441 26.81 -11.29 -12.22
CA GLY A 441 27.25 -12.24 -13.23
C GLY A 441 26.63 -13.64 -13.09
N GLN A 442 25.42 -13.75 -12.54
CA GLN A 442 24.66 -15.00 -12.40
C GLN A 442 23.34 -14.94 -13.20
N PRO A 443 23.41 -14.83 -14.54
CA PRO A 443 22.23 -14.59 -15.38
C PRO A 443 21.23 -15.77 -15.39
N GLU A 444 21.69 -17.01 -15.21
CA GLU A 444 20.81 -18.18 -15.10
C GLU A 444 19.97 -18.10 -13.82
N ARG A 445 20.59 -17.75 -12.70
CA ARG A 445 19.90 -17.58 -11.42
C ARG A 445 18.92 -16.41 -11.48
N ALA A 446 19.32 -15.31 -12.10
CA ALA A 446 18.44 -14.17 -12.33
C ALA A 446 17.21 -14.57 -13.17
N LEU A 447 17.40 -15.38 -14.24
CA LEU A 447 16.32 -15.85 -15.10
C LEU A 447 15.34 -16.76 -14.34
N GLU A 448 15.82 -17.63 -13.46
CA GLU A 448 14.97 -18.45 -12.59
C GLU A 448 14.06 -17.58 -11.70
N LEU A 449 14.65 -16.57 -11.04
CA LEU A 449 13.93 -15.65 -10.15
C LEU A 449 12.90 -14.82 -10.92
N TRP A 450 13.24 -14.33 -12.12
CA TRP A 450 12.30 -13.62 -13.00
C TRP A 450 11.16 -14.51 -13.47
N ARG A 451 11.42 -15.78 -13.80
CA ARG A 451 10.37 -16.75 -14.18
C ARG A 451 9.47 -17.12 -13.00
N GLU A 452 10.01 -17.22 -11.79
CA GLU A 452 9.21 -17.37 -10.57
C GLU A 452 8.30 -16.15 -10.35
N THR A 453 8.88 -14.95 -10.42
CA THR A 453 8.15 -13.67 -10.34
C THR A 453 7.02 -13.61 -11.37
N ARG A 454 7.31 -13.92 -12.64
CA ARG A 454 6.31 -13.93 -13.72
C ARG A 454 5.17 -14.92 -13.43
N ARG A 455 5.47 -16.14 -12.96
CA ARG A 455 4.42 -17.12 -12.60
C ARG A 455 3.51 -16.56 -11.51
N MET A 456 4.09 -15.96 -10.48
CA MET A 456 3.36 -15.36 -9.35
C MET A 456 2.46 -14.19 -9.81
N LEU A 457 2.99 -13.30 -10.65
CA LEU A 457 2.20 -12.19 -11.20
C LEU A 457 1.07 -12.68 -12.11
N LEU A 458 1.31 -13.69 -12.95
CA LEU A 458 0.27 -14.23 -13.83
C LEU A 458 -0.83 -14.98 -13.07
N SER A 459 -0.53 -15.52 -11.88
CA SER A 459 -1.54 -16.12 -10.99
C SER A 459 -2.33 -15.12 -10.15
N ASP A 460 -1.88 -13.86 -10.08
CA ASP A 460 -2.59 -12.77 -9.39
C ASP A 460 -2.87 -11.61 -10.36
N PRO A 461 -4.02 -11.65 -11.07
CA PRO A 461 -4.50 -10.59 -11.96
C PRO A 461 -4.38 -9.17 -11.38
N THR A 462 -4.57 -9.05 -10.06
CA THR A 462 -4.53 -7.74 -9.37
C THR A 462 -3.11 -7.24 -9.24
N ALA A 463 -2.17 -8.10 -8.82
CA ALA A 463 -0.76 -7.75 -8.76
C ALA A 463 -0.23 -7.37 -10.15
N LEU A 464 -0.63 -8.13 -11.18
CA LEU A 464 -0.29 -7.86 -12.57
C LEU A 464 -0.84 -6.51 -13.07
N ALA A 465 -2.08 -6.18 -12.75
CA ALA A 465 -2.71 -4.92 -13.15
C ALA A 465 -2.01 -3.67 -12.55
N GLN A 466 -1.30 -3.84 -11.44
CA GLN A 466 -0.55 -2.76 -10.78
C GLN A 466 0.91 -2.68 -11.23
N MET A 467 1.39 -3.61 -12.06
CA MET A 467 2.74 -3.57 -12.61
C MET A 467 2.91 -2.35 -13.53
N GLN A 468 4.08 -1.73 -13.48
CA GLN A 468 4.49 -0.68 -14.40
C GLN A 468 5.54 -1.21 -15.38
N THR A 469 5.79 -0.48 -16.47
CA THR A 469 6.81 -0.85 -17.46
C THR A 469 8.20 -0.97 -16.80
N GLN A 470 8.56 -0.03 -15.95
CA GLN A 470 9.84 -0.02 -15.22
C GLN A 470 10.06 -1.26 -14.35
N ASP A 471 8.98 -1.90 -13.87
CA ASP A 471 9.09 -3.07 -12.99
C ASP A 471 9.52 -4.33 -13.78
N VAL A 472 9.44 -4.33 -15.12
CA VAL A 472 9.85 -5.46 -15.99
C VAL A 472 11.07 -5.17 -16.87
N GLU A 473 11.63 -3.96 -16.82
CA GLU A 473 12.79 -3.58 -17.65
C GLU A 473 14.00 -4.47 -17.37
N GLY A 474 14.32 -4.72 -16.09
CA GLY A 474 15.45 -5.59 -15.72
C GLY A 474 15.34 -7.01 -16.26
N TYR A 475 14.12 -7.51 -16.47
CA TYR A 475 13.87 -8.81 -17.09
C TYR A 475 14.10 -8.76 -18.60
N LEU A 476 13.61 -7.73 -19.29
CA LEU A 476 13.86 -7.53 -20.72
C LEU A 476 15.36 -7.37 -21.00
N GLU A 477 16.06 -6.57 -20.20
CA GLU A 477 17.51 -6.41 -20.30
C GLU A 477 18.23 -7.76 -20.17
N LEU A 478 17.84 -8.60 -19.19
CA LEU A 478 18.40 -9.94 -19.02
C LEU A 478 18.14 -10.84 -20.23
N LEU A 479 16.91 -10.84 -20.74
CA LEU A 479 16.54 -11.70 -21.87
C LEU A 479 17.32 -11.33 -23.13
N PHE A 480 17.47 -10.04 -23.42
CA PHE A 480 18.26 -9.59 -24.58
C PHE A 480 19.77 -9.83 -24.38
N GLU A 481 20.30 -9.68 -23.16
CA GLU A 481 21.68 -10.08 -22.83
C GLU A 481 21.94 -11.58 -23.10
N LEU A 482 20.98 -12.45 -22.75
CA LEU A 482 21.06 -13.89 -23.02
C LEU A 482 20.89 -14.24 -24.50
N ILE A 483 20.05 -13.50 -25.23
CA ILE A 483 19.89 -13.65 -26.69
C ILE A 483 21.20 -13.29 -27.40
N ASP A 484 21.79 -12.15 -27.06
CA ASP A 484 23.01 -11.62 -27.71
C ASP A 484 24.26 -12.45 -27.40
N SER A 485 24.36 -12.98 -26.18
CA SER A 485 25.48 -13.85 -25.78
C SER A 485 25.39 -15.28 -26.34
N ASN A 486 24.25 -15.67 -26.92
CA ASN A 486 23.96 -17.02 -27.40
C ASN A 486 24.16 -18.12 -26.32
N ALA A 487 24.07 -17.74 -25.03
CA ALA A 487 24.41 -18.60 -23.90
C ALA A 487 23.35 -19.69 -23.62
N ALA A 488 22.09 -19.46 -24.00
CA ALA A 488 20.96 -20.32 -23.62
C ALA A 488 20.55 -21.37 -24.66
N GLY A 489 21.16 -21.41 -25.85
CA GLY A 489 20.89 -22.41 -26.90
C GLY A 489 19.53 -22.30 -27.62
N ASP A 490 18.54 -21.59 -27.07
CA ASP A 490 17.22 -21.36 -27.67
C ASP A 490 16.84 -19.86 -27.71
N GLN A 491 17.45 -19.13 -28.64
CA GLN A 491 17.19 -17.71 -28.87
C GLN A 491 15.72 -17.42 -29.23
N SER A 492 15.04 -18.36 -29.90
CA SER A 492 13.65 -18.18 -30.30
C SER A 492 12.72 -18.20 -29.09
N ALA A 493 12.93 -19.11 -28.15
CA ALA A 493 12.14 -19.16 -26.91
C ALA A 493 12.38 -17.93 -26.03
N LEU A 494 13.63 -17.48 -25.89
CA LEU A 494 13.94 -16.25 -25.14
C LEU A 494 13.31 -15.01 -25.77
N LEU A 495 13.30 -14.92 -27.10
CA LEU A 495 12.69 -13.79 -27.79
C LEU A 495 11.16 -13.79 -27.67
N ASP A 496 10.51 -14.95 -27.71
CA ASP A 496 9.07 -15.09 -27.47
C ASP A 496 8.70 -14.77 -26.00
N GLU A 497 9.56 -15.18 -25.06
CA GLU A 497 9.45 -14.80 -23.65
C GLU A 497 9.59 -13.29 -23.48
N ALA A 498 10.57 -12.64 -24.11
CA ALA A 498 10.75 -11.18 -24.09
C ALA A 498 9.55 -10.45 -24.70
N PHE A 499 9.01 -10.94 -25.81
CA PHE A 499 7.79 -10.41 -26.41
C PHE A 499 6.60 -10.51 -25.45
N THR A 500 6.46 -11.63 -24.75
CA THR A 500 5.41 -11.83 -23.74
C THR A 500 5.60 -10.89 -22.54
N VAL A 501 6.83 -10.75 -22.04
CA VAL A 501 7.18 -9.85 -20.92
C VAL A 501 6.92 -8.38 -21.28
N SER A 502 7.15 -7.97 -22.53
CA SER A 502 6.89 -6.60 -23.00
C SER A 502 5.42 -6.13 -22.92
N GLN A 503 4.51 -7.07 -22.63
CA GLN A 503 3.09 -6.85 -22.46
C GLN A 503 2.67 -6.82 -20.97
N LEU A 504 3.56 -7.22 -20.05
CA LEU A 504 3.32 -7.11 -18.60
C LEU A 504 3.33 -5.64 -18.18
N GLY A 505 2.50 -5.28 -17.21
CA GLY A 505 2.39 -3.91 -16.70
C GLY A 505 1.86 -2.88 -17.71
N GLN A 506 1.21 -3.34 -18.78
CA GLN A 506 0.55 -2.49 -19.76
C GLN A 506 -0.95 -2.36 -19.42
N THR A 507 -1.28 -1.57 -18.40
CA THR A 507 -2.60 -0.93 -18.28
C THR A 507 -2.44 0.58 -18.37
N PRO A 508 -2.30 1.14 -19.59
CA PRO A 508 -2.25 2.59 -19.75
C PRO A 508 -3.55 3.24 -19.25
N ALA A 509 -3.55 4.57 -19.10
CA ALA A 509 -4.77 5.36 -19.05
C ALA A 509 -5.75 5.03 -20.22
N ALA A 510 -5.23 4.53 -21.36
CA ALA A 510 -6.03 3.99 -22.46
C ALA A 510 -6.69 2.63 -22.14
N GLY A 511 -6.07 1.77 -21.33
CA GLY A 511 -6.71 0.58 -20.75
C GLY A 511 -7.88 0.99 -19.85
N ARG A 512 -7.69 2.02 -19.01
CA ARG A 512 -8.80 2.64 -18.25
C ARG A 512 -9.87 3.26 -19.14
N ALA A 513 -9.51 3.89 -20.27
CA ALA A 513 -10.48 4.41 -21.23
C ALA A 513 -11.24 3.28 -21.96
N VAL A 514 -10.58 2.16 -22.29
CA VAL A 514 -11.21 0.95 -22.82
C VAL A 514 -12.09 0.27 -21.77
N THR A 515 -11.68 0.23 -20.50
CA THR A 515 -12.50 -0.19 -19.35
C THR A 515 -13.67 0.76 -19.13
N GLN A 516 -13.49 2.08 -19.31
CA GLN A 516 -14.56 3.08 -19.22
C GLN A 516 -15.51 3.02 -20.42
N VAL A 517 -15.03 2.69 -21.62
CA VAL A 517 -15.86 2.45 -22.80
C VAL A 517 -16.59 1.12 -22.65
N ALA A 518 -15.94 0.08 -22.11
CA ALA A 518 -16.58 -1.18 -21.74
C ALA A 518 -17.59 -0.99 -20.60
N ALA A 519 -17.32 -0.10 -19.63
CA ALA A 519 -18.25 0.29 -18.59
C ALA A 519 -19.42 1.13 -19.13
N ARG A 520 -19.19 2.03 -20.09
CA ARG A 520 -20.24 2.77 -20.83
C ARG A 520 -21.06 1.86 -21.74
N LEU A 521 -20.44 0.82 -22.31
CA LEU A 521 -21.15 -0.23 -23.04
C LEU A 521 -21.95 -1.11 -22.07
N ALA A 522 -21.42 -1.39 -20.87
CA ALA A 522 -22.13 -2.04 -19.79
C ALA A 522 -23.23 -1.16 -19.17
N GLU A 523 -23.18 0.17 -19.27
CA GLU A 523 -24.25 1.05 -18.80
C GLU A 523 -25.57 0.82 -19.54
N THR A 524 -25.53 0.29 -20.78
CA THR A 524 -26.73 -0.10 -21.51
C THR A 524 -27.42 -1.35 -20.94
N ASP A 525 -26.75 -2.13 -20.09
CA ASP A 525 -27.28 -3.31 -19.40
C ASP A 525 -27.16 -3.15 -17.87
N PRO A 526 -28.27 -2.84 -17.16
CA PRO A 526 -28.27 -2.68 -15.71
C PRO A 526 -27.63 -3.83 -14.93
N GLU A 527 -27.77 -5.08 -15.38
CA GLU A 527 -27.23 -6.24 -14.67
C GLU A 527 -25.71 -6.36 -14.82
N VAL A 528 -25.15 -6.05 -16.00
CA VAL A 528 -23.69 -6.04 -16.21
C VAL A 528 -23.04 -4.96 -15.36
N ARG A 529 -23.69 -3.79 -15.23
CA ARG A 529 -23.23 -2.69 -14.37
C ARG A 529 -23.18 -3.07 -12.90
N GLU A 530 -24.24 -3.71 -12.39
CA GLU A 530 -24.28 -4.18 -11.00
C GLU A 530 -23.23 -5.26 -10.74
N THR A 531 -23.07 -6.21 -11.68
CA THR A 531 -22.06 -7.27 -11.57
C THR A 531 -20.64 -6.70 -11.59
N ALA A 532 -20.37 -5.69 -12.43
CA ALA A 532 -19.06 -5.01 -12.48
C ALA A 532 -18.75 -4.22 -11.20
N ARG A 533 -19.74 -3.54 -10.62
CA ARG A 533 -19.59 -2.88 -9.31
C ARG A 533 -19.33 -3.89 -8.20
N ALA A 534 -20.10 -4.98 -8.15
CA ALA A 534 -19.90 -6.03 -7.17
C ALA A 534 -18.52 -6.70 -7.29
N LEU A 535 -17.98 -6.85 -8.51
CA LEU A 535 -16.61 -7.32 -8.72
C LEU A 535 -15.57 -6.34 -8.18
N GLN A 536 -15.77 -5.03 -8.38
CA GLN A 536 -14.89 -4.00 -7.82
C GLN A 536 -14.93 -4.00 -6.29
N ASP A 537 -16.11 -4.14 -5.69
CA ASP A 537 -16.29 -4.21 -4.24
C ASP A 537 -15.64 -5.48 -3.66
N ALA A 538 -15.80 -6.64 -4.33
CA ALA A 538 -15.16 -7.89 -3.94
C ALA A 538 -13.63 -7.82 -4.05
N LEU A 539 -13.10 -7.20 -5.12
CA LEU A 539 -11.66 -6.97 -5.27
C LEU A 539 -11.12 -6.10 -4.14
N LYS A 540 -11.82 -5.01 -3.83
CA LYS A 540 -11.45 -4.12 -2.73
C LYS A 540 -11.45 -4.86 -1.40
N ALA A 541 -12.51 -5.61 -1.08
CA ALA A 541 -12.59 -6.39 0.15
C ALA A 541 -11.43 -7.40 0.26
N ARG A 542 -11.08 -8.08 -0.83
CA ARG A 542 -9.93 -9.00 -0.88
C ARG A 542 -8.61 -8.30 -0.54
N GLN A 543 -8.37 -7.13 -1.13
CA GLN A 543 -7.16 -6.34 -0.91
C GLN A 543 -7.06 -5.84 0.53
N ASP A 544 -8.15 -5.27 1.06
CA ASP A 544 -8.21 -4.75 2.42
C ASP A 544 -7.91 -5.89 3.44
N ILE A 545 -8.51 -7.09 3.26
CA ILE A 545 -8.24 -8.26 4.11
C ILE A 545 -6.80 -8.76 3.99
N GLN A 546 -6.25 -8.82 2.77
CA GLN A 546 -4.86 -9.28 2.55
C GLN A 546 -3.87 -8.37 3.27
N TYR A 547 -4.14 -7.07 3.27
CA TYR A 547 -3.34 -6.11 4.01
C TYR A 547 -3.51 -6.24 5.53
N GLU A 548 -4.75 -6.34 6.03
CA GLU A 548 -5.02 -6.58 7.47
C GLU A 548 -4.30 -7.83 7.98
N LEU A 549 -4.31 -8.90 7.19
CA LEU A 549 -3.57 -10.11 7.48
C LEU A 549 -2.06 -9.84 7.54
N GLY A 550 -1.51 -9.11 6.56
CA GLY A 550 -0.11 -8.70 6.56
C GLY A 550 0.29 -7.86 7.78
N VAL A 551 -0.59 -6.95 8.23
CA VAL A 551 -0.37 -6.17 9.47
C VAL A 551 -0.37 -7.07 10.70
N GLU A 552 -1.32 -8.01 10.83
CA GLU A 552 -1.35 -8.94 11.96
C GLU A 552 -0.11 -9.84 11.96
N GLN A 553 0.27 -10.38 10.80
CA GLN A 553 1.46 -11.21 10.61
C GLN A 553 2.76 -10.42 10.80
N SER A 554 2.72 -9.10 10.61
CA SER A 554 3.86 -8.23 10.93
C SER A 554 4.17 -8.22 12.41
N ARG A 555 3.21 -8.41 13.31
CA ARG A 555 3.47 -8.31 14.76
C ARG A 555 4.54 -9.33 15.22
N PRO A 556 5.33 -9.01 16.27
CA PRO A 556 6.20 -9.99 16.91
C PRO A 556 5.44 -11.27 17.22
N PHE A 557 6.05 -12.46 17.05
CA PHE A 557 5.36 -13.75 17.17
C PHE A 557 4.53 -13.90 18.45
N LEU A 558 5.01 -13.36 19.58
CA LEU A 558 4.33 -13.41 20.88
C LEU A 558 3.16 -12.41 21.00
N GLU A 559 3.05 -11.45 20.10
CA GLU A 559 2.02 -10.40 20.04
C GLU A 559 1.01 -10.62 18.89
N ARG A 560 1.19 -11.70 18.09
CA ARG A 560 0.25 -12.10 17.06
C ARG A 560 -0.97 -12.75 17.69
N ASP A 561 -2.15 -12.27 17.34
CA ASP A 561 -3.39 -12.97 17.62
C ASP A 561 -3.60 -14.08 16.58
N THR A 562 -3.17 -15.30 16.95
CA THR A 562 -3.30 -16.48 16.08
C THR A 562 -4.75 -16.79 15.69
N ALA A 563 -5.73 -16.48 16.53
CA ALA A 563 -7.15 -16.68 16.21
C ALA A 563 -7.62 -15.65 15.18
N LYS A 564 -7.20 -14.39 15.33
CA LYS A 564 -7.46 -13.34 14.35
C LYS A 564 -6.75 -13.61 13.03
N GLU A 565 -5.51 -14.09 13.05
CA GLU A 565 -4.75 -14.45 11.86
C GLU A 565 -5.47 -15.55 11.06
N GLU A 566 -5.88 -16.64 11.71
CA GLU A 566 -6.62 -17.72 11.04
C GLU A 566 -7.99 -17.25 10.55
N ALA A 567 -8.67 -16.36 11.29
CA ALA A 567 -9.91 -15.74 10.84
C ALA A 567 -9.70 -14.87 9.58
N LEU A 568 -8.63 -14.09 9.53
CA LEU A 568 -8.27 -13.26 8.38
C LEU A 568 -7.87 -14.10 7.16
N LYS A 569 -7.11 -15.18 7.35
CA LYS A 569 -6.82 -16.17 6.28
C LYS A 569 -8.10 -16.79 5.72
N ALA A 570 -9.02 -17.19 6.60
CA ALA A 570 -10.30 -17.75 6.18
C ALA A 570 -11.14 -16.72 5.40
N LYS A 571 -11.22 -15.47 5.88
CA LYS A 571 -11.88 -14.36 5.19
C LYS A 571 -11.24 -14.08 3.83
N LEU A 572 -9.90 -14.09 3.74
CA LEU A 572 -9.18 -13.85 2.50
C LEU A 572 -9.50 -14.92 1.46
N ARG A 573 -9.54 -16.20 1.87
CA ARG A 573 -9.96 -17.29 1.00
C ARG A 573 -11.38 -17.10 0.49
N THR A 574 -12.33 -16.78 1.38
CA THR A 574 -13.72 -16.50 0.98
C THR A 574 -13.84 -15.30 0.06
N ALA A 575 -13.12 -14.21 0.32
CA ALA A 575 -13.11 -13.02 -0.54
C ALA A 575 -12.49 -13.31 -1.92
N ALA A 576 -11.45 -14.16 -1.98
CA ALA A 576 -10.87 -14.60 -3.24
C ALA A 576 -11.84 -15.49 -4.05
N GLU A 577 -12.55 -16.40 -3.40
CA GLU A 577 -13.61 -17.21 -4.02
C GLU A 577 -14.76 -16.35 -4.53
N GLU A 578 -15.19 -15.34 -3.75
CA GLU A 578 -16.23 -14.41 -4.18
C GLU A 578 -15.76 -13.58 -5.38
N TYR A 579 -14.55 -13.02 -5.35
CA TYR A 579 -13.97 -12.31 -6.49
C TYR A 579 -13.97 -13.18 -7.75
N ALA A 580 -13.47 -14.42 -7.66
CA ALA A 580 -13.42 -15.36 -8.78
C ALA A 580 -14.82 -15.70 -9.31
N LEU A 581 -15.79 -15.90 -8.43
CA LEU A 581 -17.19 -16.14 -8.81
C LEU A 581 -17.78 -14.93 -9.55
N ARG A 582 -17.60 -13.71 -9.03
CA ARG A 582 -18.08 -12.48 -9.68
C ARG A 582 -17.42 -12.26 -11.03
N GLU A 583 -16.12 -12.53 -11.13
CA GLU A 583 -15.37 -12.45 -12.38
C GLU A 583 -15.92 -13.45 -13.40
N GLN A 584 -16.17 -14.70 -12.99
CA GLN A 584 -16.78 -15.72 -13.84
C GLN A 584 -18.20 -15.36 -14.28
N GLN A 585 -19.03 -14.82 -13.38
CA GLN A 585 -20.39 -14.36 -13.71
C GLN A 585 -20.36 -13.23 -14.74
N LEU A 586 -19.45 -12.28 -14.55
CA LEU A 586 -19.26 -11.16 -15.45
C LEU A 586 -18.73 -11.62 -16.80
N GLN A 587 -17.83 -12.60 -16.82
CA GLN A 587 -17.32 -13.20 -18.04
C GLN A 587 -18.36 -14.09 -18.74
N ALA A 588 -19.25 -14.77 -18.03
CA ALA A 588 -20.32 -15.54 -18.68
C ALA A 588 -21.33 -14.64 -19.40
N ARG A 589 -21.66 -13.49 -18.80
CA ARG A 589 -22.64 -12.52 -19.32
C ARG A 589 -22.03 -11.56 -20.32
N PHE A 590 -20.77 -11.20 -20.10
CA PHE A 590 -19.97 -10.36 -20.98
C PHE A 590 -18.59 -11.00 -21.17
N PRO A 591 -18.47 -12.04 -22.03
CA PRO A 591 -17.21 -12.79 -22.28
C PRO A 591 -16.00 -11.93 -22.63
N ARG A 592 -16.26 -10.69 -23.04
CA ARG A 592 -15.27 -9.70 -23.40
C ARG A 592 -14.68 -8.95 -22.19
N TYR A 593 -15.38 -8.87 -21.05
CA TYR A 593 -15.03 -7.99 -19.91
C TYR A 593 -13.73 -8.40 -19.22
N GLY A 594 -13.55 -9.69 -18.90
CA GLY A 594 -12.37 -10.17 -18.19
C GLY A 594 -11.07 -9.87 -18.93
N ARG A 595 -11.07 -10.06 -20.26
CA ARG A 595 -9.93 -9.71 -21.13
C ARG A 595 -9.74 -8.20 -21.32
N LEU A 596 -10.73 -7.37 -21.00
CA LEU A 596 -10.64 -5.91 -21.04
C LEU A 596 -10.09 -5.31 -19.75
N VAL A 597 -10.30 -5.97 -18.60
CA VAL A 597 -9.89 -5.48 -17.28
C VAL A 597 -8.53 -6.04 -16.87
N THR A 598 -8.27 -7.31 -17.12
CA THR A 598 -6.96 -7.94 -16.85
C THR A 598 -6.48 -8.70 -18.08
N PRO A 599 -5.81 -8.02 -19.04
CA PRO A 599 -5.32 -8.68 -20.24
C PRO A 599 -4.15 -9.63 -19.91
N THR A 600 -4.31 -10.91 -20.20
CA THR A 600 -3.21 -11.88 -20.20
C THR A 600 -2.35 -11.67 -21.45
N PRO A 601 -1.01 -11.55 -21.33
CA PRO A 601 -0.11 -11.46 -22.48
C PRO A 601 -0.29 -12.60 -23.49
N LEU A 602 -0.15 -12.29 -24.78
CA LEU A 602 -0.16 -13.28 -25.87
C LEU A 602 1.28 -13.60 -26.28
N ASN A 603 1.57 -14.86 -26.56
CA ASN A 603 2.84 -15.23 -27.23
C ASN A 603 2.78 -14.95 -28.74
N ALA A 604 3.91 -15.04 -29.44
CA ALA A 604 3.99 -14.72 -30.85
C ALA A 604 3.14 -15.67 -31.72
N ALA A 605 3.02 -16.94 -31.35
CA ALA A 605 2.21 -17.91 -32.09
C ALA A 605 0.71 -17.62 -31.97
N GLU A 606 0.24 -17.14 -30.81
CA GLU A 606 -1.14 -16.69 -30.61
C GLU A 606 -1.42 -15.43 -31.42
N VAL A 607 -0.51 -14.47 -31.43
CA VAL A 607 -0.62 -13.25 -32.24
C VAL A 607 -0.62 -13.58 -33.74
N ALA A 608 0.26 -14.48 -34.21
CA ALA A 608 0.32 -14.88 -35.60
C ALA A 608 -1.03 -15.43 -36.12
N LYS A 609 -1.76 -16.21 -35.29
CA LYS A 609 -3.10 -16.73 -35.64
C LYS A 609 -4.17 -15.64 -35.82
N LEU A 610 -3.94 -14.44 -35.29
CA LEU A 610 -4.86 -13.30 -35.37
C LEU A 610 -4.55 -12.37 -36.56
N LEU A 611 -3.41 -12.57 -37.22
CA LEU A 611 -2.94 -11.77 -38.35
C LEU A 611 -3.32 -12.42 -39.68
N ARG A 612 -3.66 -11.59 -40.66
CA ARG A 612 -3.78 -12.01 -42.07
C ARG A 612 -2.40 -12.12 -42.71
N SER A 613 -2.30 -12.83 -43.82
CA SER A 613 -1.01 -13.11 -44.50
C SER A 613 -0.21 -11.86 -44.91
N ASN A 614 -0.86 -10.71 -45.11
CA ASN A 614 -0.21 -9.44 -45.45
C ASN A 614 -0.06 -8.48 -44.26
N GLU A 615 -0.42 -8.91 -43.06
CA GLU A 615 -0.35 -8.12 -41.83
C GLU A 615 0.85 -8.51 -40.97
N ALA A 616 1.38 -7.54 -40.22
CA ALA A 616 2.31 -7.76 -39.13
C ALA A 616 1.94 -6.90 -37.92
N LEU A 617 2.25 -7.39 -36.71
CA LEU A 617 2.13 -6.63 -35.47
C LEU A 617 3.49 -6.09 -35.06
N LEU A 618 3.60 -4.77 -34.87
CA LEU A 618 4.76 -4.09 -34.31
C LEU A 618 4.46 -3.66 -32.87
N ARG A 619 5.28 -4.13 -31.93
CA ARG A 619 5.28 -3.69 -30.54
C ARG A 619 6.50 -2.80 -30.29
N VAL A 620 6.29 -1.62 -29.71
CA VAL A 620 7.38 -0.71 -29.30
C VAL A 620 7.21 -0.33 -27.84
N LEU A 621 8.19 -0.69 -27.01
CA LEU A 621 8.22 -0.44 -25.58
C LEU A 621 9.45 0.39 -25.20
N PRO A 622 9.29 1.71 -25.06
CA PRO A 622 10.34 2.57 -24.50
C PRO A 622 10.58 2.26 -23.02
N GLY A 623 11.84 2.03 -22.65
CA GLY A 623 12.31 1.94 -21.26
C GLY A 623 13.31 3.04 -20.90
N GLN A 624 13.86 3.00 -19.70
CA GLN A 624 14.73 4.05 -19.18
C GLN A 624 16.07 4.14 -19.92
N ARG A 625 16.60 3.01 -20.38
CA ARG A 625 17.92 2.94 -21.05
C ARG A 625 17.83 2.60 -22.53
N GLU A 626 16.82 1.83 -22.89
CA GLU A 626 16.66 1.20 -24.20
C GLU A 626 15.18 1.19 -24.58
N THR A 627 14.91 1.03 -25.86
CA THR A 627 13.58 0.74 -26.38
C THR A 627 13.57 -0.66 -26.95
N TRP A 628 12.60 -1.49 -26.56
CA TRP A 628 12.43 -2.82 -27.12
C TRP A 628 11.40 -2.79 -28.23
N VAL A 629 11.78 -3.30 -29.40
CA VAL A 629 10.92 -3.40 -30.58
C VAL A 629 10.73 -4.87 -30.95
N PHE A 630 9.50 -5.25 -31.28
CA PHE A 630 9.17 -6.60 -31.72
C PHE A 630 8.24 -6.57 -32.93
N LEU A 631 8.48 -7.43 -33.91
CA LEU A 631 7.63 -7.65 -35.08
C LEU A 631 7.19 -9.11 -35.12
N VAL A 632 5.88 -9.33 -35.19
CA VAL A 632 5.25 -10.65 -35.38
C VAL A 632 4.51 -10.68 -36.71
N LYS A 633 4.77 -11.70 -37.53
CA LYS A 633 4.05 -11.95 -38.80
C LYS A 633 3.06 -13.11 -38.67
N ALA A 634 2.10 -13.18 -39.60
CA ALA A 634 1.12 -14.26 -39.67
C ALA A 634 1.72 -15.66 -39.89
N ASP A 635 2.93 -15.75 -40.47
CA ASP A 635 3.65 -17.02 -40.64
C ASP A 635 4.37 -17.51 -39.37
N GLY A 636 4.25 -16.77 -38.26
CA GLY A 636 4.92 -17.06 -36.99
C GLY A 636 6.32 -16.47 -36.87
N THR A 637 6.81 -15.74 -37.88
CA THR A 637 8.09 -15.04 -37.77
C THR A 637 8.04 -14.00 -36.66
N LEU A 638 8.90 -14.17 -35.65
CA LEU A 638 9.18 -13.20 -34.61
C LEU A 638 10.57 -12.60 -34.83
N ARG A 639 10.66 -11.27 -34.81
CA ARG A 639 11.91 -10.52 -34.72
C ARG A 639 11.81 -9.51 -33.60
N GLY A 640 12.91 -9.25 -32.92
CA GLY A 640 12.96 -8.17 -31.94
C GLY A 640 14.37 -7.66 -31.73
N ALA A 641 14.47 -6.45 -31.20
CA ALA A 641 15.72 -5.79 -30.93
C ALA A 641 15.58 -4.86 -29.71
N ALA A 642 16.66 -4.71 -28.96
CA ALA A 642 16.83 -3.66 -27.99
C ALA A 642 17.63 -2.52 -28.63
N VAL A 643 17.04 -1.33 -28.72
CA VAL A 643 17.65 -0.17 -29.38
C VAL A 643 18.04 0.88 -28.35
N LYS A 644 19.21 1.50 -28.51
CA LYS A 644 19.78 2.47 -27.56
C LYS A 644 19.14 3.86 -27.69
N VAL A 645 17.80 3.90 -27.60
CA VAL A 645 17.01 5.14 -27.60
C VAL A 645 16.10 5.08 -26.37
N PRO A 646 16.44 5.78 -25.27
CA PRO A 646 15.66 5.74 -24.04
C PRO A 646 14.37 6.58 -24.14
N ALA A 647 13.41 6.30 -23.26
CA ALA A 647 12.11 6.97 -23.24
C ALA A 647 12.17 8.51 -23.12
N PRO A 648 13.06 9.13 -22.31
CA PRO A 648 13.19 10.59 -22.27
C PRO A 648 13.62 11.19 -23.61
N GLN A 649 14.58 10.56 -24.30
CA GLN A 649 15.00 10.99 -25.63
C GLN A 649 13.84 10.87 -26.63
N LEU A 650 13.15 9.71 -26.66
CA LEU A 650 11.99 9.52 -27.53
C LEU A 650 10.89 10.55 -27.28
N THR A 651 10.68 10.95 -26.02
CA THR A 651 9.68 11.96 -25.67
C THR A 651 10.00 13.30 -26.31
N VAL A 652 11.23 13.78 -26.16
CA VAL A 652 11.69 15.05 -26.77
C VAL A 652 11.61 14.99 -28.30
N GLU A 653 12.04 13.88 -28.91
CA GLU A 653 12.01 13.70 -30.37
C GLU A 653 10.58 13.68 -30.91
N VAL A 654 9.68 12.95 -30.25
CA VAL A 654 8.25 12.87 -30.62
C VAL A 654 7.56 14.23 -30.46
N GLU A 655 7.81 14.95 -29.37
CA GLU A 655 7.25 16.29 -29.16
C GLU A 655 7.67 17.26 -30.27
N ARG A 656 8.94 17.23 -30.67
CA ARG A 656 9.46 18.02 -31.79
C ARG A 656 8.77 17.67 -33.11
N LEU A 657 8.62 16.37 -33.42
CA LEU A 657 7.90 15.94 -34.62
C LEU A 657 6.42 16.36 -34.59
N ARG A 658 5.77 16.26 -33.43
CA ARG A 658 4.37 16.68 -33.26
C ARG A 658 4.17 18.18 -33.42
N ALA A 659 5.13 18.99 -32.99
CA ALA A 659 5.07 20.43 -33.19
C ALA A 659 4.95 20.79 -34.69
N GLY A 660 5.63 20.03 -35.57
CA GLY A 660 5.58 20.21 -37.02
C GLY A 660 4.22 19.92 -37.68
N VAL A 661 3.28 19.28 -36.97
CA VAL A 661 1.91 19.04 -37.46
C VAL A 661 0.84 19.80 -36.66
N ASN A 662 1.26 20.67 -35.74
CA ASN A 662 0.36 21.46 -34.92
C ASN A 662 -0.04 22.77 -35.61
N ALA A 663 -1.26 22.79 -36.18
CA ALA A 663 -1.81 23.96 -36.86
C ALA A 663 -2.54 24.96 -35.94
N SER A 664 -2.47 24.81 -34.60
CA SER A 664 -3.22 25.67 -33.65
C SER A 664 -2.91 27.17 -33.75
N SER A 665 -1.74 27.54 -34.27
CA SER A 665 -1.36 28.93 -34.51
C SER A 665 -1.94 29.53 -35.82
N GLY A 666 -2.70 28.73 -36.59
CA GLY A 666 -3.19 29.10 -37.92
C GLY A 666 -2.16 28.94 -39.05
N ARG A 667 -0.94 28.48 -38.74
CA ARG A 667 0.09 28.07 -39.71
C ARG A 667 0.68 26.73 -39.29
N LEU A 668 1.02 25.90 -40.27
CA LEU A 668 1.78 24.68 -40.05
C LEU A 668 3.27 25.03 -39.95
N PRO A 669 3.96 24.65 -38.86
CA PRO A 669 5.41 24.76 -38.76
C PRO A 669 6.10 23.80 -39.74
N ASP A 670 7.40 24.00 -39.97
CA ASP A 670 8.18 23.06 -40.76
C ASP A 670 8.28 21.71 -40.03
N PHE A 671 7.94 20.63 -40.72
CA PHE A 671 8.09 19.27 -40.21
C PHE A 671 9.52 18.78 -40.39
N ASP A 672 10.09 18.17 -39.35
CA ASP A 672 11.47 17.69 -39.34
C ASP A 672 11.59 16.30 -40.01
N LEU A 673 11.74 16.31 -41.34
CA LEU A 673 11.89 15.09 -42.14
C LEU A 673 13.11 14.25 -41.72
N LEU A 674 14.23 14.90 -41.37
CA LEU A 674 15.46 14.21 -41.00
C LEU A 674 15.28 13.46 -39.68
N LEU A 675 14.66 14.10 -38.68
CA LEU A 675 14.34 13.44 -37.42
C LEU A 675 13.36 12.30 -37.61
N ALA A 676 12.34 12.44 -38.47
CA ALA A 676 11.41 11.37 -38.80
C ALA A 676 12.10 10.16 -39.46
N TYR A 677 13.12 10.41 -40.29
CA TYR A 677 13.97 9.36 -40.86
C TYR A 677 14.88 8.70 -39.83
N GLN A 678 15.52 9.49 -38.94
CA GLN A 678 16.36 8.96 -37.86
C GLN A 678 15.56 8.06 -36.93
N LEU A 679 14.36 8.50 -36.52
CA LEU A 679 13.48 7.72 -35.66
C LEU A 679 13.03 6.41 -36.32
N TYR A 680 12.77 6.43 -37.64
CA TYR A 680 12.52 5.20 -38.41
C TYR A 680 13.71 4.24 -38.36
N GLN A 681 14.92 4.74 -38.65
CA GLN A 681 16.13 3.91 -38.68
C GLN A 681 16.42 3.30 -37.31
N GLN A 682 16.21 4.06 -36.23
CA GLN A 682 16.41 3.58 -34.88
C GLN A 682 15.38 2.50 -34.49
N LEU A 683 14.09 2.74 -34.74
CA LEU A 683 13.02 1.86 -34.24
C LEU A 683 12.69 0.68 -35.18
N LEU A 684 12.65 0.91 -36.48
CA LEU A 684 12.24 -0.08 -37.48
C LEU A 684 13.42 -0.64 -38.29
N GLY A 685 14.55 0.07 -38.34
CA GLY A 685 15.76 -0.39 -39.06
C GLY A 685 16.22 -1.80 -38.68
N PRO A 686 16.29 -2.17 -37.37
CA PRO A 686 16.61 -3.54 -36.96
C PRO A 686 15.61 -4.62 -37.41
N LEU A 687 14.40 -4.21 -37.78
CA LEU A 687 13.29 -5.08 -38.17
C LEU A 687 13.03 -5.08 -39.69
N GLU A 688 13.79 -4.30 -40.46
CA GLU A 688 13.55 -4.00 -41.88
C GLU A 688 13.41 -5.27 -42.73
N SER A 689 14.23 -6.29 -42.47
CA SER A 689 14.20 -7.54 -43.24
C SER A 689 12.89 -8.32 -43.06
N ALA A 690 12.23 -8.18 -41.92
CA ALA A 690 10.95 -8.84 -41.64
C ALA A 690 9.73 -8.03 -42.11
N LEU A 691 9.89 -6.73 -42.40
CA LEU A 691 8.84 -5.89 -42.99
C LEU A 691 8.59 -6.19 -44.48
N VAL A 692 9.44 -6.98 -45.13
CA VAL A 692 9.24 -7.38 -46.53
C VAL A 692 7.93 -8.16 -46.68
N GLY A 693 7.10 -7.69 -47.63
CA GLY A 693 5.78 -8.27 -47.93
C GLY A 693 4.67 -7.89 -46.95
N VAL A 694 4.94 -7.01 -45.98
CA VAL A 694 3.91 -6.47 -45.08
C VAL A 694 3.24 -5.28 -45.76
N GLU A 695 1.93 -5.38 -45.98
CA GLU A 695 1.11 -4.30 -46.57
C GLU A 695 0.33 -3.53 -45.50
N HIS A 696 0.12 -4.13 -44.32
CA HIS A 696 -0.59 -3.51 -43.21
C HIS A 696 0.14 -3.77 -41.88
N LEU A 697 0.63 -2.70 -41.26
CA LEU A 697 1.31 -2.76 -39.97
C LEU A 697 0.37 -2.36 -38.83
N ILE A 698 0.13 -3.30 -37.92
CA ILE A 698 -0.65 -3.10 -36.70
C ILE A 698 0.32 -2.72 -35.58
N VAL A 699 0.25 -1.49 -35.10
CA VAL A 699 1.25 -0.94 -34.16
C VAL A 699 0.64 -0.82 -32.76
N ALA A 700 1.32 -1.37 -31.76
CA ALA A 700 1.02 -1.23 -30.33
C ALA A 700 2.14 -0.39 -29.65
N PRO A 701 2.10 0.95 -29.74
CA PRO A 701 3.10 1.82 -29.14
C PRO A 701 2.84 2.06 -27.65
N SER A 702 3.87 2.50 -26.93
CA SER A 702 3.78 2.97 -25.54
C SER A 702 4.44 4.35 -25.39
N GLY A 703 4.13 5.05 -24.28
CA GLY A 703 4.74 6.34 -23.96
C GLY A 703 4.42 7.43 -24.99
N ALA A 704 5.39 8.30 -25.26
CA ALA A 704 5.23 9.42 -26.21
C ALA A 704 4.81 8.97 -27.61
N LEU A 705 5.19 7.77 -28.04
CA LEU A 705 4.87 7.22 -29.37
C LEU A 705 3.37 7.04 -29.62
N LEU A 706 2.53 6.94 -28.57
CA LEU A 706 1.06 6.95 -28.71
C LEU A 706 0.55 8.21 -29.41
N SER A 707 1.32 9.29 -29.33
CA SER A 707 0.98 10.59 -29.86
C SER A 707 1.51 10.81 -31.29
N LEU A 708 2.37 9.93 -31.81
CA LEU A 708 2.98 10.04 -33.14
C LEU A 708 2.41 9.00 -34.11
N PRO A 709 1.65 9.38 -35.15
CA PRO A 709 1.23 8.45 -36.19
C PRO A 709 2.44 7.85 -36.91
N PRO A 710 2.59 6.50 -36.96
CA PRO A 710 3.70 5.85 -37.67
C PRO A 710 3.78 6.21 -39.16
N ALA A 711 2.65 6.60 -39.74
CA ALA A 711 2.52 7.13 -41.09
C ALA A 711 3.44 8.33 -41.39
N LEU A 712 3.82 9.10 -40.37
CA LEU A 712 4.69 10.29 -40.48
C LEU A 712 6.19 9.94 -40.45
N LEU A 713 6.55 8.68 -40.20
CA LEU A 713 7.95 8.26 -40.27
C LEU A 713 8.41 8.23 -41.74
N VAL A 714 9.71 8.44 -41.95
CA VAL A 714 10.31 8.50 -43.28
C VAL A 714 11.27 7.32 -43.43
N ARG A 715 11.12 6.52 -44.48
CA ARG A 715 11.88 5.26 -44.65
C ARG A 715 13.25 5.42 -45.29
N ARG A 716 13.44 6.46 -46.10
CA ARG A 716 14.68 6.75 -46.86
C ARG A 716 15.18 8.16 -46.55
N PRO A 717 16.49 8.45 -46.68
CA PRO A 717 17.04 9.77 -46.44
C PRO A 717 16.25 10.86 -47.20
N PRO A 718 15.71 11.88 -46.53
CA PRO A 718 14.93 12.94 -47.16
C PRO A 718 15.80 14.15 -47.50
N ASP A 719 15.38 14.91 -48.52
CA ASP A 719 15.85 16.27 -48.74
C ASP A 719 15.05 17.24 -47.83
N PRO A 720 15.71 18.10 -47.03
CA PRO A 720 15.02 19.05 -46.15
C PRO A 720 14.03 19.93 -46.92
N GLY A 721 12.78 20.00 -46.45
CA GLY A 721 11.72 20.80 -47.06
C GLY A 721 11.01 20.17 -48.26
N ASP A 722 11.49 19.03 -48.81
CA ASP A 722 10.77 18.30 -49.87
C ASP A 722 9.77 17.29 -49.30
N TYR A 723 8.67 17.81 -48.77
CA TYR A 723 7.58 16.99 -48.24
C TYR A 723 6.90 16.12 -49.29
N ARG A 724 6.99 16.48 -50.58
CA ARG A 724 6.29 15.75 -51.64
C ARG A 724 7.05 14.50 -52.04
N GLN A 725 8.37 14.54 -52.10
CA GLN A 725 9.19 13.38 -52.48
C GLN A 725 9.66 12.54 -51.29
N ALA A 726 9.51 13.04 -50.05
CA ALA A 726 9.82 12.26 -48.86
C ALA A 726 9.18 10.85 -48.92
N ALA A 727 9.98 9.85 -48.55
CA ALA A 727 9.57 8.45 -48.52
C ALA A 727 8.75 8.15 -47.26
N TRP A 728 7.59 8.80 -47.15
CA TRP A 728 6.65 8.59 -46.05
C TRP A 728 6.25 7.14 -45.95
N LEU A 729 6.29 6.58 -44.74
CA LEU A 729 6.02 5.16 -44.52
C LEU A 729 4.60 4.76 -44.95
N VAL A 730 3.64 5.70 -44.89
CA VAL A 730 2.26 5.51 -45.37
C VAL A 730 2.13 5.24 -46.87
N ARG A 731 3.18 5.52 -47.66
CA ARG A 731 3.20 5.17 -49.09
C ARG A 731 3.48 3.69 -49.32
N ASP A 732 4.09 3.03 -48.35
CA ASP A 732 4.51 1.63 -48.47
C ASP A 732 3.52 0.67 -47.81
N MET A 733 2.81 1.11 -46.76
CA MET A 733 1.89 0.25 -45.99
C MET A 733 0.78 1.04 -45.27
N ALA A 734 -0.33 0.35 -44.99
CA ALA A 734 -1.41 0.84 -44.14
C ALA A 734 -1.10 0.64 -42.65
N PHE A 735 -1.78 1.37 -41.76
CA PHE A 735 -1.58 1.28 -40.31
C PHE A 735 -2.86 1.11 -39.52
N SER A 736 -2.78 0.35 -38.44
CA SER A 736 -3.76 0.36 -37.35
C SER A 736 -3.04 0.60 -36.03
N LEU A 737 -3.54 1.49 -35.18
CA LEU A 737 -3.02 1.70 -33.84
C LEU A 737 -3.84 0.92 -32.82
N LEU A 738 -3.15 0.15 -31.97
CA LEU A 738 -3.74 -0.58 -30.87
C LEU A 738 -3.23 -0.05 -29.52
N PRO A 739 -4.09 0.02 -28.50
CA PRO A 739 -3.66 0.41 -27.15
C PRO A 739 -2.81 -0.68 -26.47
N SER A 740 -2.91 -1.93 -26.93
CA SER A 740 -2.12 -3.07 -26.45
C SER A 740 -2.13 -4.21 -27.48
N VAL A 741 -1.21 -5.17 -27.34
CA VAL A 741 -1.18 -6.38 -28.19
C VAL A 741 -2.45 -7.21 -28.01
N VAL A 742 -2.89 -7.39 -26.77
CA VAL A 742 -4.09 -8.17 -26.41
C VAL A 742 -5.37 -7.59 -27.03
N ALA A 743 -5.43 -6.28 -27.27
CA ALA A 743 -6.56 -5.65 -27.95
C ALA A 743 -6.79 -6.18 -29.38
N LEU A 744 -5.75 -6.68 -30.06
CA LEU A 744 -5.88 -7.26 -31.40
C LEU A 744 -6.89 -8.42 -31.42
N GLU A 745 -6.80 -9.30 -30.43
CA GLU A 745 -7.69 -10.46 -30.31
C GLU A 745 -9.15 -10.01 -30.22
N GLN A 746 -9.40 -8.95 -29.46
CA GLN A 746 -10.74 -8.38 -29.28
C GLN A 746 -11.27 -7.79 -30.60
N PHE A 747 -10.47 -6.98 -31.29
CA PHE A 747 -10.90 -6.36 -32.56
C PHE A 747 -11.18 -7.40 -33.65
N ARG A 748 -10.44 -8.51 -33.68
CA ARG A 748 -10.68 -9.61 -34.63
C ARG A 748 -11.99 -10.36 -34.36
N GLN A 749 -12.40 -10.46 -33.10
CA GLN A 749 -13.64 -11.11 -32.72
C GLN A 749 -14.88 -10.20 -32.85
N VAL A 750 -14.70 -8.88 -32.98
CA VAL A 750 -15.79 -7.88 -33.09
C VAL A 750 -16.20 -7.60 -34.54
N ALA A 751 -15.45 -8.05 -35.55
CA ALA A 751 -15.65 -7.67 -36.94
C ALA A 751 -16.98 -8.17 -37.55
N GLY A 752 -18.06 -7.40 -37.33
CA GLY A 752 -19.03 -7.12 -38.38
C GLY A 752 -18.38 -6.20 -39.41
N SER A 753 -18.59 -6.46 -40.69
CA SER A 753 -18.03 -5.63 -41.77
C SER A 753 -18.49 -4.17 -41.60
N SER A 754 -17.55 -3.26 -41.40
CA SER A 754 -17.85 -1.83 -41.52
C SER A 754 -18.33 -1.57 -42.96
N GLN A 755 -19.58 -1.12 -43.10
CA GLN A 755 -20.17 -0.71 -44.38
C GLN A 755 -19.99 0.79 -44.64
N ALA A 756 -19.02 1.44 -43.99
CA ALA A 756 -18.77 2.86 -44.20
C ALA A 756 -18.37 3.10 -45.68
N ARG A 757 -19.31 3.67 -46.45
CA ARG A 757 -19.14 3.95 -47.89
C ARG A 757 -18.27 5.16 -48.20
N LEU A 758 -17.93 5.95 -47.19
CA LEU A 758 -17.17 7.19 -47.32
C LEU A 758 -15.90 7.11 -46.47
N PRO A 759 -14.73 7.51 -47.01
CA PRO A 759 -13.50 7.56 -46.22
C PRO A 759 -13.63 8.61 -45.11
N PHE A 760 -13.09 8.29 -43.94
CA PHE A 760 -12.94 9.23 -42.84
C PHE A 760 -11.91 10.30 -43.26
N ILE A 761 -12.35 11.53 -43.46
CA ILE A 761 -11.47 12.69 -43.55
C ILE A 761 -11.33 13.19 -42.13
N GLY A 762 -10.22 12.79 -41.49
CA GLY A 762 -9.86 13.17 -40.13
C GLY A 762 -9.22 14.54 -40.05
#